data_AF-A0AB74QDR4-F1
#
_entry.id   AF-A0AB74QDR4-F1
#
_cell.length_a   1.000
_cell.length_b   1.000
_cell.length_c   1.000
_cell.angle_alpha   90.00
_cell.angle_beta   90.00
_cell.angle_gamma   90.00
#
_symmetry.space_group_name_H-M   'P 1'
#
loop_
_entity.id
_entity.type
_entity.pdbx_description
1 polymer ?
#
loop_
_entity_poly.entity_id
_entity_poly.type
_entity_poly.pdbx_seq_one_letter_code
_entity_poly.pdbx_strand_id
1 'polypeptide(L)'
;MKWASKKIFILSLSSITILSSVGRVNALEIKMNSNLNKQIEKRTTIPDLDTLTMVQAFPDANFRAYLCDILSIKDENALISKDSKDKIEVIDNLGLYEKSIKDLSGVNYFVNLKRLYCSNNNLKTLDVSNNPELEILSCYGNNLETLDVSNNLKLRDLHFGGNNIKILDISKNKKLEILYCYDNSLKTLDVSNNPELTHLSCFGNNLETLDVSNNPELKELYCFRNDLKTLDVSDNPELIRLDCSDNMLKTLDVSDNPELIHLDCSDNMLKTLDVSKSPELKELYCYRNDLKSLDVSNNQGLKELYCYDNNLKTLDVSNNLELTHLSCGGNMLKTLDVSRNKNLIILDWENQRKESSGGNSYTPVPIVTKTNYLVGSDRYDTSVKISKEGWDNVDNVVLINSSSIPDALSATPFAKAKNAPILLTQTNSLNQLTENEISRLGAKNIYIIGGFNSVDASIESYLKDKGLNIIRISGNDRYDTSIKLAKELNKENKLSKLVLVNGEKGLADAVSMGAISAKEKMPILLTNEIDDMKAIEELIDNKDISKSYVVGGDSLFNEDIGDKLPYVIRISGEDRAETNSKVIDYFYDNNVLNNLYIAKNGENREDDLVDALSVGVLAGKTESPVLLVGDGIKDSQKSLINKREFRNITQIGGNGNEKAFSEIENLVK
;
A
#
# COMPACT_ATOMS: atom_id res chain seq x y z
N MET A 1 -31.28 -11.70 -63.23
CA MET A 1 -30.96 -10.26 -63.19
C MET A 1 -29.71 -10.09 -62.35
N LYS A 2 -28.60 -9.66 -62.98
CA LYS A 2 -27.37 -8.98 -62.49
C LYS A 2 -26.63 -9.60 -61.27
N TRP A 3 -25.45 -10.22 -61.39
CA TRP A 3 -24.09 -9.66 -61.64
C TRP A 3 -23.72 -8.45 -60.76
N ALA A 4 -22.84 -8.67 -59.76
CA ALA A 4 -21.92 -7.75 -59.06
C ALA A 4 -21.58 -8.38 -57.67
N SER A 5 -20.36 -8.57 -57.16
CA SER A 5 -19.00 -8.20 -57.54
C SER A 5 -18.03 -9.15 -56.83
N LYS A 6 -17.17 -9.84 -57.59
CA LYS A 6 -16.05 -10.66 -57.11
C LYS A 6 -14.77 -9.94 -57.52
N LYS A 7 -14.08 -9.30 -56.58
CA LYS A 7 -12.69 -8.77 -56.60
C LYS A 7 -12.63 -7.46 -55.81
N ILE A 8 -11.90 -7.49 -54.69
CA ILE A 8 -10.80 -6.57 -54.30
C ILE A 8 -10.51 -6.96 -52.84
N PHE A 9 -9.45 -7.75 -52.62
CA PHE A 9 -8.71 -7.78 -51.35
C PHE A 9 -7.34 -8.41 -51.66
N ILE A 10 -6.55 -7.64 -52.42
CA ILE A 10 -5.10 -7.75 -52.47
C ILE A 10 -4.61 -6.32 -52.19
N LEU A 11 -3.73 -6.21 -51.19
CA LEU A 11 -2.95 -5.04 -50.74
C LEU A 11 -3.59 -4.09 -49.73
N SER A 12 -3.26 -4.31 -48.45
CA SER A 12 -2.43 -3.36 -47.68
C SER A 12 -1.50 -4.12 -46.72
N LEU A 13 -0.65 -4.98 -47.31
CA LEU A 13 0.66 -5.27 -46.74
C LEU A 13 1.58 -4.13 -47.19
N SER A 14 1.56 -3.02 -46.46
CA SER A 14 2.49 -1.91 -46.67
C SER A 14 2.68 -1.16 -45.35
N SER A 15 3.51 -1.75 -44.47
CA SER A 15 4.36 -1.07 -43.48
C SER A 15 5.38 -2.05 -42.89
N ILE A 16 6.06 -2.88 -43.71
CA ILE A 16 7.27 -3.60 -43.28
C ILE A 16 8.29 -3.57 -44.42
N THR A 17 9.11 -2.52 -44.41
CA THR A 17 10.45 -2.35 -45.02
C THR A 17 10.82 -0.87 -44.77
N ILE A 18 11.88 -0.41 -44.11
CA ILE A 18 13.16 -0.94 -43.62
C ILE A 18 13.60 0.02 -42.49
N LEU A 19 14.01 -0.49 -41.32
CA LEU A 19 15.16 0.04 -40.61
C LEU A 19 15.85 -1.11 -39.89
N SER A 20 17.11 -1.28 -40.27
CA SER A 20 17.96 -2.42 -40.03
C SER A 20 18.75 -2.27 -38.74
N SER A 21 18.36 -2.98 -37.70
CA SER A 21 19.23 -3.58 -36.69
C SER A 21 18.36 -4.25 -35.62
N VAL A 22 18.89 -5.32 -35.03
CA VAL A 22 18.31 -6.13 -33.94
C VAL A 22 17.31 -7.23 -34.34
N GLY A 23 17.75 -8.47 -34.11
CA GLY A 23 16.90 -9.53 -33.57
C GLY A 23 16.07 -10.35 -34.56
N ARG A 24 16.47 -11.61 -34.76
CA ARG A 24 15.64 -12.65 -35.38
C ARG A 24 14.33 -12.80 -34.61
N VAL A 25 13.20 -12.39 -35.17
CA VAL A 25 11.86 -12.79 -34.69
C VAL A 25 11.81 -14.31 -34.75
N ASN A 26 11.61 -14.94 -33.59
CA ASN A 26 11.79 -16.37 -33.43
C ASN A 26 10.55 -17.08 -34.02
N ALA A 27 10.74 -18.18 -34.77
CA ALA A 27 9.64 -18.91 -35.41
C ALA A 27 8.60 -19.49 -34.41
N LEU A 28 8.88 -19.41 -33.10
CA LEU A 28 7.98 -19.72 -31.99
C LEU A 28 6.94 -18.62 -31.72
N GLU A 29 7.29 -17.33 -31.87
CA GLU A 29 6.35 -16.20 -31.68
C GLU A 29 5.26 -16.19 -32.75
N ILE A 30 5.64 -16.44 -34.01
CA ILE A 30 4.70 -16.54 -35.13
C ILE A 30 3.77 -17.75 -34.94
N LYS A 31 4.27 -18.86 -34.36
CA LYS A 31 3.46 -20.05 -34.09
C LYS A 31 2.50 -19.85 -32.91
N MET A 32 2.91 -19.15 -31.84
CA MET A 32 2.04 -18.77 -30.72
C MET A 32 0.94 -17.79 -31.15
N ASN A 33 1.28 -16.74 -31.93
CA ASN A 33 0.27 -15.84 -32.49
C ASN A 33 -0.68 -16.55 -33.48
N SER A 34 -0.20 -17.56 -34.22
CA SER A 34 -1.08 -18.37 -35.09
C SER A 34 -2.02 -19.30 -34.32
N ASN A 35 -1.63 -19.74 -33.12
CA ASN A 35 -2.48 -20.55 -32.24
C ASN A 35 -3.49 -19.68 -31.47
N LEU A 36 -3.10 -18.46 -31.09
CA LEU A 36 -4.00 -17.45 -30.55
C LEU A 36 -5.08 -17.08 -31.59
N ASN A 37 -4.67 -16.76 -32.82
CA ASN A 37 -5.59 -16.48 -33.92
C ASN A 37 -6.45 -17.70 -34.35
N LYS A 38 -5.98 -18.94 -34.14
CA LYS A 38 -6.78 -20.16 -34.39
C LYS A 38 -7.74 -20.52 -33.25
N GLN A 39 -7.52 -20.03 -32.04
CA GLN A 39 -8.52 -20.10 -30.97
C GLN A 39 -9.60 -19.01 -31.11
N ILE A 40 -9.31 -17.92 -31.82
CA ILE A 40 -10.21 -16.78 -32.05
C ILE A 40 -11.22 -17.01 -33.21
N GLU A 41 -11.04 -18.05 -34.05
CA GLU A 41 -11.98 -18.39 -35.16
C GLU A 41 -13.05 -19.45 -34.82
N LYS A 42 -13.44 -19.56 -33.56
CA LYS A 42 -14.76 -20.11 -33.20
C LYS A 42 -15.54 -19.05 -32.45
N ARG A 43 -16.33 -18.24 -33.17
CA ARG A 43 -17.51 -17.61 -32.57
C ARG A 43 -18.49 -18.73 -32.20
N THR A 44 -18.26 -19.35 -31.06
CA THR A 44 -19.33 -20.04 -30.32
C THR A 44 -20.32 -18.95 -29.97
N THR A 45 -21.46 -18.94 -30.66
CA THR A 45 -22.58 -18.07 -30.30
C THR A 45 -22.94 -18.34 -28.84
N ILE A 46 -22.79 -17.32 -27.99
CA ILE A 46 -23.24 -17.38 -26.60
C ILE A 46 -24.76 -17.66 -26.64
N PRO A 47 -25.25 -18.73 -25.97
CA PRO A 47 -26.68 -19.04 -25.95
C PRO A 47 -27.49 -17.87 -25.39
N ASP A 48 -28.76 -17.76 -25.78
CA ASP A 48 -29.61 -16.71 -25.20
C ASP A 48 -29.88 -16.99 -23.71
N LEU A 49 -29.75 -15.99 -22.85
CA LEU A 49 -29.74 -16.15 -21.40
C LEU A 49 -31.06 -16.74 -20.86
N ASP A 50 -32.19 -16.35 -21.45
CA ASP A 50 -33.53 -16.84 -21.08
C ASP A 50 -33.82 -18.28 -21.55
N THR A 51 -32.87 -18.92 -22.25
CA THR A 51 -32.91 -20.35 -22.58
C THR A 51 -32.13 -21.22 -21.60
N LEU A 52 -31.48 -20.61 -20.61
CA LEU A 52 -30.62 -21.28 -19.64
C LEU A 52 -31.21 -21.20 -18.23
N THR A 53 -30.77 -22.11 -17.34
CA THR A 53 -30.94 -21.96 -15.90
C THR A 53 -29.80 -21.15 -15.29
N MET A 54 -29.94 -20.66 -14.05
CA MET A 54 -28.84 -19.95 -13.37
C MET A 54 -27.59 -20.82 -13.24
N VAL A 55 -27.72 -22.11 -12.97
CA VAL A 55 -26.59 -23.06 -12.89
C VAL A 55 -25.87 -23.21 -14.25
N GLN A 56 -26.60 -23.15 -15.36
CA GLN A 56 -26.03 -23.26 -16.69
C GLN A 56 -25.34 -21.96 -17.14
N ALA A 57 -25.94 -20.81 -16.84
CA ALA A 57 -25.39 -19.50 -17.20
C ALA A 57 -24.21 -19.08 -16.30
N PHE A 58 -24.28 -19.43 -15.01
CA PHE A 58 -23.33 -19.06 -13.96
C PHE A 58 -22.92 -20.33 -13.17
N PRO A 59 -21.96 -21.12 -13.70
CA PRO A 59 -21.62 -22.43 -13.14
C PRO A 59 -20.97 -22.35 -11.75
N ASP A 60 -20.20 -21.30 -11.47
CA ASP A 60 -19.59 -21.10 -10.16
C ASP A 60 -20.64 -20.80 -9.08
N ALA A 61 -20.60 -21.55 -7.99
CA ALA A 61 -21.59 -21.44 -6.92
C ALA A 61 -21.55 -20.09 -6.20
N ASN A 62 -20.39 -19.48 -6.04
CA ASN A 62 -20.25 -18.20 -5.34
C ASN A 62 -20.69 -17.05 -6.24
N PHE A 63 -20.31 -17.08 -7.52
CA PHE A 63 -20.79 -16.09 -8.49
C PHE A 63 -22.32 -16.19 -8.65
N ARG A 64 -22.85 -17.40 -8.78
CA ARG A 64 -24.30 -17.61 -8.88
C ARG A 64 -25.05 -17.18 -7.63
N ALA A 65 -24.54 -17.51 -6.44
CA ALA A 65 -25.16 -17.10 -5.17
C ALA A 65 -25.26 -15.58 -5.07
N TYR A 66 -24.20 -14.86 -5.44
CA TYR A 66 -24.19 -13.40 -5.49
C TYR A 66 -25.29 -12.85 -6.42
N LEU A 67 -25.44 -13.42 -7.62
CA LEU A 67 -26.48 -12.99 -8.55
C LEU A 67 -27.89 -13.35 -8.08
N CYS A 68 -28.08 -14.54 -7.50
CA CYS A 68 -29.37 -14.94 -6.95
C CYS A 68 -29.82 -14.01 -5.83
N ASP A 69 -28.89 -13.52 -5.01
CA ASP A 69 -29.18 -12.55 -3.95
C ASP A 69 -29.65 -11.21 -4.53
N ILE A 70 -28.86 -10.62 -5.43
CA ILE A 70 -29.19 -9.32 -6.08
C ILE A 70 -30.49 -9.39 -6.88
N LEU A 71 -30.75 -10.50 -7.55
CA LEU A 71 -31.93 -10.67 -8.40
C LEU A 71 -33.13 -11.26 -7.66
N SER A 72 -32.99 -11.61 -6.37
CA SER A 72 -33.99 -12.30 -5.57
C SER A 72 -34.51 -13.62 -6.17
N ILE A 73 -33.61 -14.39 -6.80
CA ILE A 73 -33.93 -15.69 -7.42
C ILE A 73 -33.80 -16.80 -6.37
N LYS A 74 -34.88 -17.55 -6.14
CA LYS A 74 -34.94 -18.62 -5.12
C LYS A 74 -34.64 -20.02 -5.65
N ASP A 75 -34.94 -20.28 -6.93
CA ASP A 75 -34.73 -21.57 -7.56
C ASP A 75 -33.70 -21.42 -8.70
N GLU A 76 -32.45 -21.78 -8.41
CA GLU A 76 -31.35 -21.72 -9.37
C GLU A 76 -31.47 -22.72 -10.54
N ASN A 77 -32.38 -23.69 -10.43
CA ASN A 77 -32.65 -24.69 -11.46
C ASN A 77 -33.81 -24.29 -12.38
N ALA A 78 -34.54 -23.23 -12.07
CA ALA A 78 -35.53 -22.68 -12.96
C ALA A 78 -34.85 -21.96 -14.15
N LEU A 79 -35.54 -21.93 -15.28
CA LEU A 79 -35.12 -21.11 -16.43
C LEU A 79 -35.08 -19.64 -16.03
N ILE A 80 -34.05 -18.93 -16.51
CA ILE A 80 -33.91 -17.50 -16.28
C ILE A 80 -35.06 -16.78 -16.99
N SER A 81 -35.83 -16.01 -16.22
CA SER A 81 -36.97 -15.27 -16.76
C SER A 81 -36.51 -14.09 -17.62
N LYS A 82 -37.38 -13.62 -18.52
CA LYS A 82 -37.11 -12.40 -19.29
C LYS A 82 -36.82 -11.18 -18.39
N ASP A 83 -37.53 -11.07 -17.27
CA ASP A 83 -37.30 -10.01 -16.26
C ASP A 83 -35.91 -10.12 -15.61
N SER A 84 -35.47 -11.33 -15.24
CA SER A 84 -34.14 -11.58 -14.69
C SER A 84 -33.03 -11.27 -15.70
N LYS A 85 -33.24 -11.65 -16.97
CA LYS A 85 -32.34 -11.31 -18.07
C LYS A 85 -32.23 -9.80 -18.27
N ASP A 86 -33.36 -9.10 -18.35
CA ASP A 86 -33.38 -7.65 -18.52
C ASP A 86 -32.68 -6.94 -17.35
N LYS A 87 -32.82 -7.46 -16.12
CA LYS A 87 -32.07 -6.97 -14.94
C LYS A 87 -30.57 -7.22 -15.04
N ILE A 88 -30.14 -8.39 -15.52
CA ILE A 88 -28.71 -8.71 -15.71
C ILE A 88 -28.10 -7.80 -16.78
N GLU A 89 -28.80 -7.60 -17.90
CA GLU A 89 -28.29 -6.81 -19.03
C GLU A 89 -28.10 -5.33 -18.69
N VAL A 90 -28.86 -4.76 -17.73
CA VAL A 90 -28.72 -3.35 -17.32
C VAL A 90 -27.70 -3.12 -16.19
N ILE A 91 -27.15 -4.17 -15.58
CA ILE A 91 -26.10 -4.02 -14.56
C ILE A 91 -24.84 -3.45 -15.22
N ASP A 92 -24.41 -2.29 -14.73
CA ASP A 92 -23.22 -1.59 -15.22
C ASP A 92 -22.04 -1.62 -14.24
N ASN A 93 -22.24 -2.12 -13.01
CA ASN A 93 -21.22 -2.32 -11.99
C ASN A 93 -21.37 -3.71 -11.33
N LEU A 94 -20.29 -4.48 -11.26
CA LEU A 94 -20.28 -5.83 -10.69
C LEU A 94 -19.12 -6.01 -9.70
N GLY A 95 -19.44 -5.99 -8.40
CA GLY A 95 -18.53 -6.14 -7.27
C GLY A 95 -18.40 -7.59 -6.76
N LEU A 96 -17.34 -8.26 -7.17
CA LEU A 96 -17.08 -9.70 -6.95
C LEU A 96 -15.78 -9.99 -6.20
N TYR A 97 -15.25 -9.03 -5.46
CA TYR A 97 -14.02 -9.17 -4.68
C TYR A 97 -14.10 -10.28 -3.62
N GLU A 98 -13.02 -11.06 -3.47
CA GLU A 98 -12.83 -12.00 -2.34
C GLU A 98 -13.91 -13.07 -2.15
N LYS A 99 -14.72 -13.34 -3.19
CA LYS A 99 -15.84 -14.30 -3.12
C LYS A 99 -15.42 -15.75 -3.35
N SER A 100 -14.12 -16.03 -3.40
CA SER A 100 -13.58 -17.36 -3.71
C SER A 100 -14.11 -17.94 -5.04
N ILE A 101 -14.43 -17.07 -6.01
CA ILE A 101 -14.93 -17.46 -7.33
C ILE A 101 -13.78 -18.11 -8.12
N LYS A 102 -14.07 -19.24 -8.77
CA LYS A 102 -13.09 -19.97 -9.59
C LYS A 102 -13.39 -19.86 -11.08
N ASP A 103 -14.65 -19.63 -11.43
CA ASP A 103 -15.12 -19.53 -12.80
C ASP A 103 -16.10 -18.36 -12.96
N LEU A 104 -15.71 -17.37 -13.77
CA LEU A 104 -16.54 -16.21 -14.06
C LEU A 104 -17.31 -16.34 -15.39
N SER A 105 -17.46 -17.57 -15.89
CA SER A 105 -18.37 -17.87 -16.98
C SER A 105 -19.76 -17.31 -16.67
N GLY A 106 -20.31 -16.60 -17.64
CA GLY A 106 -21.55 -15.83 -17.51
C GLY A 106 -21.37 -14.32 -17.41
N VAL A 107 -20.17 -13.81 -17.11
CA VAL A 107 -19.91 -12.35 -17.15
C VAL A 107 -20.18 -11.74 -18.54
N ASN A 108 -20.07 -12.56 -19.59
CA ASN A 108 -20.43 -12.20 -20.95
C ASN A 108 -21.91 -11.81 -21.16
N TYR A 109 -22.81 -12.11 -20.21
CA TYR A 109 -24.21 -11.70 -20.30
C TYR A 109 -24.46 -10.25 -19.85
N PHE A 110 -23.49 -9.62 -19.19
CA PHE A 110 -23.58 -8.24 -18.70
C PHE A 110 -23.14 -7.27 -19.80
N VAL A 111 -23.96 -7.13 -20.84
CA VAL A 111 -23.59 -6.40 -22.07
C VAL A 111 -23.39 -4.89 -21.87
N ASN A 112 -23.99 -4.30 -20.83
CA ASN A 112 -23.80 -2.90 -20.45
C ASN A 112 -22.80 -2.71 -19.29
N LEU A 113 -22.04 -3.75 -18.93
CA LEU A 113 -21.09 -3.68 -17.83
C LEU A 113 -19.99 -2.65 -18.09
N LYS A 114 -19.88 -1.65 -17.22
CA LYS A 114 -18.84 -0.61 -17.24
C LYS A 114 -17.73 -0.86 -16.24
N ARG A 115 -18.04 -1.47 -15.10
CA ARG A 115 -17.09 -1.73 -14.02
C ARG A 115 -17.17 -3.18 -13.60
N LEU A 116 -16.07 -3.90 -13.77
CA LEU A 116 -15.92 -5.27 -13.30
C LEU A 116 -14.81 -5.36 -12.28
N TYR A 117 -15.20 -5.81 -11.09
CA TYR A 117 -14.33 -5.89 -9.94
C TYR A 117 -14.31 -7.32 -9.42
N CYS A 118 -13.31 -8.11 -9.80
CA CYS A 118 -13.22 -9.53 -9.48
C CYS A 118 -11.87 -9.91 -8.85
N SER A 119 -11.24 -8.97 -8.14
CA SER A 119 -9.93 -9.17 -7.52
C SER A 119 -9.97 -10.14 -6.32
N ASN A 120 -8.81 -10.71 -5.97
CA ASN A 120 -8.62 -11.65 -4.86
C ASN A 120 -9.56 -12.87 -4.93
N ASN A 121 -9.65 -13.48 -6.10
CA ASN A 121 -10.41 -14.71 -6.32
C ASN A 121 -9.47 -15.84 -6.76
N ASN A 122 -10.04 -16.95 -7.21
CA ASN A 122 -9.31 -18.12 -7.68
C ASN A 122 -9.46 -18.31 -9.20
N LEU A 123 -9.66 -17.23 -9.96
CA LEU A 123 -9.87 -17.29 -11.40
C LEU A 123 -8.61 -17.77 -12.11
N LYS A 124 -8.76 -18.76 -12.99
CA LYS A 124 -7.71 -19.20 -13.93
C LYS A 124 -7.87 -18.59 -15.32
N THR A 125 -9.10 -18.23 -15.66
CA THR A 125 -9.48 -17.64 -16.93
C THR A 125 -10.49 -16.52 -16.67
N LEU A 126 -10.43 -15.48 -17.49
CA LEU A 126 -11.40 -14.40 -17.50
C LEU A 126 -11.68 -14.03 -18.95
N ASP A 127 -12.93 -14.15 -19.37
CA ASP A 127 -13.39 -13.74 -20.70
C ASP A 127 -14.32 -12.54 -20.55
N VAL A 128 -13.82 -11.37 -20.95
CA VAL A 128 -14.55 -10.09 -20.97
C VAL A 128 -14.86 -9.64 -22.41
N SER A 129 -14.73 -10.54 -23.38
CA SER A 129 -14.83 -10.21 -24.80
C SER A 129 -16.21 -9.70 -25.21
N ASN A 130 -17.25 -10.01 -24.43
CA ASN A 130 -18.63 -9.54 -24.65
C ASN A 130 -19.08 -8.41 -23.70
N ASN A 131 -18.13 -7.71 -23.07
CA ASN A 131 -18.39 -6.51 -22.26
C ASN A 131 -17.83 -5.25 -22.95
N PRO A 132 -18.37 -4.80 -24.10
CA PRO A 132 -17.79 -3.73 -24.90
C PRO A 132 -17.86 -2.34 -24.24
N GLU A 133 -18.71 -2.20 -23.23
CA GLU A 133 -18.90 -0.97 -22.46
C GLU A 133 -17.92 -0.84 -21.28
N LEU A 134 -17.04 -1.82 -21.06
CA LEU A 134 -16.15 -1.87 -19.89
C LEU A 134 -15.15 -0.70 -19.90
N GLU A 135 -15.21 0.11 -18.85
CA GLU A 135 -14.35 1.26 -18.57
C GLU A 135 -13.30 0.93 -17.48
N ILE A 136 -13.68 0.10 -16.51
CA ILE A 136 -12.81 -0.31 -15.39
C ILE A 136 -12.82 -1.83 -15.28
N LEU A 137 -11.62 -2.43 -15.27
CA LEU A 137 -11.43 -3.85 -14.99
C LEU A 137 -10.39 -4.03 -13.88
N SER A 138 -10.82 -4.58 -12.74
CA SER A 138 -9.93 -4.99 -11.66
C SER A 138 -10.03 -6.48 -11.40
N CYS A 139 -9.00 -7.23 -11.79
CA CYS A 139 -8.86 -8.67 -11.58
C CYS A 139 -7.52 -9.03 -10.90
N TYR A 140 -6.96 -8.10 -10.11
CA TYR A 140 -5.75 -8.30 -9.31
C TYR A 140 -5.88 -9.50 -8.36
N GLY A 141 -4.78 -10.19 -8.04
CA GLY A 141 -4.78 -11.26 -7.02
C GLY A 141 -5.58 -12.49 -7.45
N ASN A 142 -5.37 -12.96 -8.68
CA ASN A 142 -5.99 -14.17 -9.23
C ASN A 142 -4.89 -15.13 -9.73
N ASN A 143 -5.29 -16.18 -10.46
CA ASN A 143 -4.37 -17.14 -11.07
C ASN A 143 -4.40 -17.09 -12.61
N LEU A 144 -4.65 -15.91 -13.19
CA LEU A 144 -4.75 -15.74 -14.64
C LEU A 144 -3.37 -15.94 -15.31
N GLU A 145 -3.32 -16.76 -16.37
CA GLU A 145 -2.12 -16.90 -17.21
C GLU A 145 -2.18 -16.03 -18.47
N THR A 146 -3.39 -15.63 -18.87
CA THR A 146 -3.66 -14.79 -20.04
C THR A 146 -4.83 -13.86 -19.76
N LEU A 147 -4.84 -12.69 -20.38
CA LEU A 147 -5.95 -11.75 -20.36
C LEU A 147 -6.08 -11.10 -21.74
N ASP A 148 -7.26 -11.19 -22.34
CA ASP A 148 -7.59 -10.53 -23.61
C ASP A 148 -8.60 -9.41 -23.34
N VAL A 149 -8.17 -8.18 -23.64
CA VAL A 149 -8.95 -6.95 -23.49
C VAL A 149 -9.18 -6.23 -24.83
N SER A 150 -8.93 -6.92 -25.95
CA SER A 150 -8.94 -6.33 -27.30
C SER A 150 -10.30 -5.80 -27.74
N ASN A 151 -11.40 -6.31 -27.15
CA ASN A 151 -12.77 -5.83 -27.41
C ASN A 151 -13.23 -4.72 -26.46
N ASN A 152 -12.50 -4.47 -25.36
CA ASN A 152 -12.89 -3.52 -24.32
C ASN A 152 -12.31 -2.13 -24.62
N LEU A 153 -12.72 -1.55 -25.75
CA LEU A 153 -12.15 -0.32 -26.32
C LEU A 153 -12.40 0.94 -25.47
N LYS A 154 -13.26 0.85 -24.45
CA LYS A 154 -13.56 1.94 -23.52
C LYS A 154 -12.76 1.87 -22.22
N LEU A 155 -11.90 0.85 -22.03
CA LEU A 155 -11.09 0.72 -20.82
C LEU A 155 -10.23 1.96 -20.59
N ARG A 156 -10.37 2.52 -19.39
CA ARG A 156 -9.58 3.61 -18.82
C ARG A 156 -8.68 3.09 -17.71
N ASP A 157 -9.19 2.17 -16.88
CA ASP A 157 -8.47 1.61 -15.75
C ASP A 157 -8.39 0.09 -15.86
N LEU A 158 -7.16 -0.44 -15.86
CA LEU A 158 -6.89 -1.87 -15.98
C LEU A 158 -5.92 -2.33 -14.89
N HIS A 159 -6.45 -3.07 -13.90
CA HIS A 159 -5.70 -3.60 -12.79
C HIS A 159 -5.71 -5.13 -12.81
N PHE A 160 -4.56 -5.76 -13.02
CA PHE A 160 -4.42 -7.22 -13.04
C PHE A 160 -3.14 -7.69 -12.34
N GLY A 161 -2.57 -6.88 -11.44
CA GLY A 161 -1.39 -7.28 -10.69
C GLY A 161 -1.58 -8.59 -9.91
N GLY A 162 -0.51 -9.24 -9.47
CA GLY A 162 -0.61 -10.47 -8.67
C GLY A 162 -1.30 -11.62 -9.42
N ASN A 163 -0.91 -11.83 -10.67
CA ASN A 163 -1.36 -12.92 -11.53
C ASN A 163 -0.14 -13.65 -12.14
N ASN A 164 -0.35 -14.57 -13.07
CA ASN A 164 0.70 -15.32 -13.75
C ASN A 164 0.84 -14.95 -15.24
N ILE A 165 0.49 -13.70 -15.60
CA ILE A 165 0.45 -13.23 -16.99
C ILE A 165 1.87 -12.97 -17.49
N LYS A 166 2.16 -13.46 -18.71
CA LYS A 166 3.48 -13.36 -19.35
C LYS A 166 3.53 -12.38 -20.52
N ILE A 167 2.38 -12.17 -21.16
CA ILE A 167 2.21 -11.31 -22.33
C ILE A 167 0.86 -10.63 -22.20
N LEU A 168 0.82 -9.33 -22.50
CA LEU A 168 -0.40 -8.56 -22.61
C LEU A 168 -0.36 -7.73 -23.90
N ASP A 169 -1.47 -7.70 -24.63
CA ASP A 169 -1.71 -6.78 -25.74
C ASP A 169 -2.78 -5.76 -25.35
N ILE A 170 -2.38 -4.49 -25.26
CA ILE A 170 -3.24 -3.33 -24.98
C ILE A 170 -3.26 -2.33 -26.14
N SER A 171 -2.81 -2.74 -27.33
CA SER A 171 -2.68 -1.85 -28.50
C SER A 171 -4.01 -1.26 -28.98
N LYS A 172 -5.14 -1.86 -28.57
CA LYS A 172 -6.50 -1.38 -28.88
C LYS A 172 -7.09 -0.47 -27.81
N ASN A 173 -6.58 -0.49 -26.59
CA ASN A 173 -7.14 0.20 -25.43
C ASN A 173 -6.58 1.63 -25.34
N LYS A 174 -6.86 2.45 -26.36
CA LYS A 174 -6.26 3.78 -26.53
C LYS A 174 -6.64 4.80 -25.46
N LYS A 175 -7.72 4.55 -24.72
CA LYS A 175 -8.24 5.41 -23.63
C LYS A 175 -7.68 5.05 -22.26
N LEU A 176 -6.70 4.14 -22.20
CA LEU A 176 -6.15 3.67 -20.94
C LEU A 176 -5.38 4.80 -20.26
N GLU A 177 -5.83 5.17 -19.07
CA GLU A 177 -5.27 6.21 -18.21
C GLU A 177 -4.46 5.61 -17.06
N ILE A 178 -4.90 4.46 -16.54
CA ILE A 178 -4.28 3.76 -15.41
C ILE A 178 -4.03 2.29 -15.77
N LEU A 179 -2.77 1.87 -15.64
CA LEU A 179 -2.35 0.49 -15.86
C LEU A 179 -1.57 -0.05 -14.67
N TYR A 180 -2.17 -0.98 -13.93
CA TYR A 180 -1.54 -1.68 -12.81
C TYR A 180 -1.36 -3.17 -13.13
N CYS A 181 -0.14 -3.53 -13.52
CA CYS A 181 0.25 -4.85 -13.99
C CYS A 181 1.41 -5.48 -13.17
N TYR A 182 1.58 -5.00 -11.94
CA TYR A 182 2.66 -5.43 -11.05
C TYR A 182 2.58 -6.90 -10.64
N ASP A 183 3.67 -7.47 -10.11
CA ASP A 183 3.74 -8.84 -9.60
C ASP A 183 3.13 -9.88 -10.58
N ASN A 184 3.69 -9.92 -11.79
CA ASN A 184 3.33 -10.88 -12.83
C ASN A 184 4.62 -11.56 -13.34
N SER A 185 4.64 -12.05 -14.58
CA SER A 185 5.84 -12.60 -15.22
C SER A 185 6.05 -12.00 -16.60
N LEU A 186 5.72 -10.71 -16.77
CA LEU A 186 5.89 -10.00 -18.03
C LEU A 186 7.37 -9.85 -18.35
N LYS A 187 7.76 -10.24 -19.57
CA LYS A 187 9.11 -10.00 -20.11
C LYS A 187 9.20 -8.74 -20.95
N THR A 188 8.06 -8.33 -21.50
CA THR A 188 7.91 -7.17 -22.36
C THR A 188 6.58 -6.51 -22.04
N LEU A 189 6.54 -5.20 -22.12
CA LEU A 189 5.32 -4.41 -22.00
C LEU A 189 5.37 -3.31 -23.05
N ASP A 190 4.39 -3.30 -23.97
CA ASP A 190 4.26 -2.28 -25.01
C ASP A 190 3.11 -1.35 -24.66
N VAL A 191 3.45 -0.10 -24.29
CA VAL A 191 2.50 0.98 -23.95
C VAL A 191 2.46 2.07 -25.04
N SER A 192 3.06 1.81 -26.21
CA SER A 192 3.22 2.81 -27.28
C SER A 192 1.91 3.30 -27.90
N ASN A 193 0.81 2.56 -27.68
CA ASN A 193 -0.52 2.86 -28.22
C ASN A 193 -1.48 3.43 -27.18
N ASN A 194 -0.98 3.81 -26.00
CA ASN A 194 -1.77 4.27 -24.86
C ASN A 194 -1.37 5.70 -24.45
N PRO A 195 -1.59 6.71 -25.32
CA PRO A 195 -1.07 8.07 -25.12
C PRO A 195 -1.70 8.82 -23.93
N GLU A 196 -2.86 8.38 -23.47
CA GLU A 196 -3.59 8.95 -22.32
C GLU A 196 -3.12 8.37 -20.96
N LEU A 197 -2.09 7.51 -20.94
CA LEU A 197 -1.57 6.93 -19.69
C LEU A 197 -1.00 8.02 -18.78
N THR A 198 -1.56 8.09 -17.57
CA THR A 198 -1.12 8.98 -16.49
C THR A 198 -0.45 8.21 -15.35
N HIS A 199 -0.81 6.94 -15.15
CA HIS A 199 -0.27 6.08 -14.09
C HIS A 199 0.11 4.71 -14.66
N LEU A 200 1.37 4.31 -14.45
CA LEU A 200 1.89 3.01 -14.84
C LEU A 200 2.60 2.34 -13.66
N SER A 201 2.07 1.19 -13.21
CA SER A 201 2.71 0.35 -12.20
C SER A 201 2.97 -1.05 -12.76
N CYS A 202 4.24 -1.31 -13.10
CA CYS A 202 4.71 -2.56 -13.69
C CYS A 202 5.83 -3.22 -12.87
N PHE A 203 5.96 -2.88 -11.59
CA PHE A 203 6.97 -3.46 -10.71
C PHE A 203 6.82 -4.99 -10.53
N GLY A 204 7.88 -5.67 -10.07
CA GLY A 204 7.80 -7.10 -9.77
C GLY A 204 7.53 -7.97 -11.01
N ASN A 205 8.13 -7.61 -12.14
CA ASN A 205 8.08 -8.36 -13.39
C ASN A 205 9.51 -8.74 -13.82
N ASN A 206 9.69 -9.17 -15.08
CA ASN A 206 10.99 -9.52 -15.66
C ASN A 206 11.28 -8.65 -16.89
N LEU A 207 10.96 -7.36 -16.82
CA LEU A 207 11.18 -6.42 -17.92
C LEU A 207 12.67 -6.09 -18.05
N GLU A 208 13.25 -6.35 -19.22
CA GLU A 208 14.63 -5.90 -19.52
C GLU A 208 14.67 -4.49 -20.12
N THR A 209 13.56 -4.04 -20.71
CA THR A 209 13.37 -2.73 -21.33
C THR A 209 11.96 -2.24 -21.09
N LEU A 210 11.80 -0.93 -20.93
CA LEU A 210 10.52 -0.25 -20.87
C LEU A 210 10.64 1.05 -21.67
N ASP A 211 9.75 1.23 -22.66
CA ASP A 211 9.67 2.42 -23.48
C ASP A 211 8.38 3.17 -23.15
N VAL A 212 8.52 4.38 -22.59
CA VAL A 212 7.43 5.27 -22.20
C VAL A 212 7.39 6.56 -23.03
N SER A 213 8.12 6.60 -24.16
CA SER A 213 8.25 7.79 -25.02
C SER A 213 6.94 8.26 -25.66
N ASN A 214 5.94 7.39 -25.73
CA ASN A 214 4.63 7.68 -26.32
C ASN A 214 3.56 7.97 -25.25
N ASN A 215 3.96 8.22 -24.00
CA ASN A 215 3.06 8.47 -22.87
C ASN A 215 3.34 9.86 -22.25
N PRO A 216 3.12 10.97 -23.00
CA PRO A 216 3.52 12.31 -22.57
C PRO A 216 2.76 12.83 -21.34
N GLU A 217 1.59 12.25 -21.04
CA GLU A 217 0.76 12.61 -19.87
C GLU A 217 1.12 11.81 -18.60
N LEU A 218 2.18 11.00 -18.63
CA LEU A 218 2.58 10.13 -17.53
C LEU A 218 3.05 10.94 -16.31
N LYS A 219 2.36 10.73 -15.17
CA LYS A 219 2.60 11.42 -13.89
C LYS A 219 3.24 10.53 -12.85
N GLU A 220 2.89 9.24 -12.84
CA GLU A 220 3.43 8.26 -11.91
C GLU A 220 3.93 7.02 -12.65
N LEU A 221 5.21 6.69 -12.44
CA LEU A 221 5.85 5.52 -12.99
C LEU A 221 6.50 4.69 -11.88
N TYR A 222 5.98 3.48 -11.68
CA TYR A 222 6.50 2.48 -10.75
C TYR A 222 6.98 1.25 -11.54
N CYS A 223 8.28 1.19 -11.80
CA CYS A 223 8.91 0.11 -12.57
C CYS A 223 10.02 -0.62 -11.79
N PHE A 224 10.02 -0.48 -10.46
CA PHE A 224 10.99 -1.14 -9.59
C PHE A 224 10.94 -2.67 -9.65
N ARG A 225 11.98 -3.36 -9.15
CA ARG A 225 12.04 -4.83 -9.12
C ARG A 225 11.81 -5.44 -10.51
N ASN A 226 12.63 -5.01 -11.47
CA ASN A 226 12.70 -5.52 -12.83
C ASN A 226 14.18 -5.72 -13.22
N ASP A 227 14.44 -6.03 -14.49
CA ASP A 227 15.80 -6.25 -15.01
C ASP A 227 16.24 -5.09 -15.93
N LEU A 228 15.74 -3.86 -15.71
CA LEU A 228 15.96 -2.72 -16.60
C LEU A 228 17.42 -2.28 -16.56
N LYS A 229 18.04 -2.20 -17.74
CA LYS A 229 19.44 -1.72 -17.90
C LYS A 229 19.52 -0.23 -18.23
N THR A 230 18.45 0.30 -18.80
CA THR A 230 18.28 1.70 -19.20
C THR A 230 16.82 2.07 -19.01
N LEU A 231 16.58 3.33 -18.66
CA LEU A 231 15.26 3.93 -18.60
C LEU A 231 15.39 5.36 -19.15
N ASP A 232 14.54 5.69 -20.12
CA ASP A 232 14.44 7.02 -20.69
C ASP A 232 13.08 7.60 -20.33
N VAL A 233 13.07 8.76 -19.68
CA VAL A 233 11.88 9.48 -19.21
C VAL A 233 11.84 10.91 -19.77
N SER A 234 12.63 11.19 -20.80
CA SER A 234 12.76 12.55 -21.38
C SER A 234 11.48 13.05 -22.04
N ASP A 235 10.65 12.14 -22.55
CA ASP A 235 9.35 12.45 -23.16
C ASP A 235 8.18 12.48 -22.15
N ASN A 236 8.47 12.44 -20.84
CA ASN A 236 7.45 12.47 -19.76
C ASN A 236 7.56 13.72 -18.87
N PRO A 237 7.33 14.94 -19.39
CA PRO A 237 7.57 16.18 -18.66
C PRO A 237 6.63 16.41 -17.47
N GLU A 238 5.49 15.72 -17.41
CA GLU A 238 4.53 15.78 -16.31
C GLU A 238 4.83 14.80 -15.16
N LEU A 239 5.97 14.09 -15.20
CA LEU A 239 6.30 13.07 -14.20
C LEU A 239 6.52 13.68 -12.81
N ILE A 240 5.68 13.26 -11.85
CA ILE A 240 5.68 13.71 -10.45
C ILE A 240 6.34 12.68 -9.55
N ARG A 241 6.12 11.39 -9.83
CA ARG A 241 6.70 10.26 -9.08
C ARG A 241 7.37 9.29 -10.01
N LEU A 242 8.64 9.00 -9.72
CA LEU A 242 9.41 7.95 -10.38
C LEU A 242 9.99 7.02 -9.34
N ASP A 243 9.61 5.75 -9.41
CA ASP A 243 10.29 4.66 -8.70
C ASP A 243 10.81 3.63 -9.71
N CYS A 244 12.13 3.65 -9.88
CA CYS A 244 12.88 2.75 -10.73
C CYS A 244 13.93 1.95 -9.92
N SER A 245 13.69 1.80 -8.62
CA SER A 245 14.58 1.08 -7.70
C SER A 245 14.71 -0.41 -8.04
N ASP A 246 15.73 -1.08 -7.51
CA ASP A 246 15.99 -2.51 -7.70
C ASP A 246 15.95 -2.94 -9.18
N ASN A 247 16.88 -2.36 -9.93
CA ASN A 247 17.08 -2.59 -11.36
C ASN A 247 18.60 -2.63 -11.65
N MET A 248 18.99 -2.57 -12.93
CA MET A 248 20.39 -2.59 -13.37
C MET A 248 20.82 -1.30 -14.07
N LEU A 249 20.20 -0.16 -13.73
CA LEU A 249 20.45 1.13 -14.36
C LEU A 249 21.87 1.62 -14.06
N LYS A 250 22.60 2.01 -15.11
CA LYS A 250 23.95 2.61 -14.97
C LYS A 250 23.94 4.13 -15.03
N THR A 251 22.90 4.67 -15.64
CA THR A 251 22.63 6.09 -15.84
C THR A 251 21.14 6.31 -15.72
N LEU A 252 20.77 7.46 -15.20
CA LEU A 252 19.40 7.96 -15.18
C LEU A 252 19.47 9.45 -15.43
N ASP A 253 18.72 9.93 -16.43
CA ASP A 253 18.58 11.34 -16.75
C ASP A 253 17.16 11.75 -16.40
N VAL A 254 17.02 12.74 -15.52
CA VAL A 254 15.73 13.33 -15.10
C VAL A 254 15.66 14.80 -15.46
N SER A 255 16.50 15.27 -16.39
CA SER A 255 16.63 16.69 -16.70
C SER A 255 15.42 17.31 -17.37
N ASP A 256 14.57 16.49 -17.98
CA ASP A 256 13.30 16.89 -18.61
C ASP A 256 12.07 16.63 -17.71
N ASN A 257 12.27 16.30 -16.42
CA ASN A 257 11.18 16.06 -15.45
C ASN A 257 11.19 17.13 -14.33
N PRO A 258 10.81 18.39 -14.62
CA PRO A 258 10.91 19.50 -13.66
C PRO A 258 9.91 19.42 -12.50
N GLU A 259 8.78 18.72 -12.70
CA GLU A 259 7.69 18.57 -11.73
C GLU A 259 7.93 17.40 -10.75
N LEU A 260 9.09 16.73 -10.82
CA LEU A 260 9.38 15.55 -10.03
C LEU A 260 9.44 15.88 -8.53
N ILE A 261 8.55 15.28 -7.75
CA ILE A 261 8.43 15.45 -6.29
C ILE A 261 9.09 14.30 -5.55
N HIS A 262 8.98 13.08 -6.09
CA HIS A 262 9.51 11.86 -5.51
C HIS A 262 10.36 11.13 -6.55
N LEU A 263 11.60 10.82 -6.19
CA LEU A 263 12.50 10.00 -6.98
C LEU A 263 13.09 8.89 -6.11
N ASP A 264 12.73 7.64 -6.42
CA ASP A 264 13.46 6.46 -5.98
C ASP A 264 14.21 5.83 -7.17
N CYS A 265 15.53 5.90 -7.09
CA CYS A 265 16.46 5.24 -8.00
C CYS A 265 17.49 4.40 -7.22
N SER A 266 17.13 3.97 -6.01
CA SER A 266 17.96 3.14 -5.15
C SER A 266 18.22 1.75 -5.76
N ASP A 267 19.20 1.02 -5.23
CA ASP A 267 19.51 -0.36 -5.66
C ASP A 267 19.71 -0.48 -7.18
N ASN A 268 20.60 0.37 -7.69
CA ASN A 268 21.01 0.40 -9.09
C ASN A 268 22.54 0.48 -9.18
N MET A 269 23.06 0.75 -10.38
CA MET A 269 24.50 0.87 -10.65
C MET A 269 24.89 2.30 -11.08
N LEU A 270 24.16 3.32 -10.59
CA LEU A 270 24.37 4.72 -10.95
C LEU A 270 25.70 5.24 -10.42
N LYS A 271 26.50 5.86 -11.29
CA LYS A 271 27.77 6.50 -10.91
C LYS A 271 27.66 8.00 -10.70
N THR A 272 26.64 8.59 -11.32
CA THR A 272 26.31 10.00 -11.29
C THR A 272 24.80 10.12 -11.31
N LEU A 273 24.28 11.14 -10.63
CA LEU A 273 22.88 11.52 -10.65
C LEU A 273 22.82 13.04 -10.61
N ASP A 274 22.17 13.64 -11.60
CA ASP A 274 21.93 15.09 -11.66
C ASP A 274 20.44 15.35 -11.43
N VAL A 275 20.12 16.00 -10.31
CA VAL A 275 18.76 16.40 -9.92
C VAL A 275 18.58 17.92 -9.98
N SER A 276 19.50 18.65 -10.60
CA SER A 276 19.50 20.12 -10.65
C SER A 276 18.31 20.69 -11.42
N LYS A 277 17.68 19.88 -12.27
CA LYS A 277 16.51 20.24 -13.08
C LYS A 277 15.17 19.80 -12.48
N SER A 278 15.17 19.19 -11.30
CA SER A 278 13.97 18.80 -10.57
C SER A 278 13.84 19.62 -9.27
N PRO A 279 13.63 20.95 -9.33
CA PRO A 279 13.66 21.82 -8.15
C PRO A 279 12.54 21.52 -7.14
N GLU A 280 11.44 20.89 -7.57
CA GLU A 280 10.29 20.53 -6.73
C GLU A 280 10.47 19.25 -5.90
N LEU A 281 11.64 18.60 -6.02
CA LEU A 281 11.94 17.34 -5.36
C LEU A 281 11.88 17.47 -3.83
N LYS A 282 11.05 16.64 -3.21
CA LYS A 282 10.84 16.57 -1.74
C LYS A 282 11.42 15.29 -1.15
N GLU A 283 11.44 14.22 -1.92
CA GLU A 283 11.86 12.89 -1.51
C GLU A 283 12.86 12.34 -2.54
N LEU A 284 14.09 12.06 -2.08
CA LEU A 284 15.15 11.50 -2.92
C LEU A 284 15.76 10.26 -2.25
N TYR A 285 15.54 9.11 -2.87
CA TYR A 285 16.12 7.82 -2.49
C TYR A 285 17.08 7.39 -3.60
N CYS A 286 18.38 7.51 -3.34
CA CYS A 286 19.45 7.14 -4.28
C CYS A 286 20.52 6.27 -3.61
N TYR A 287 20.17 5.61 -2.52
CA TYR A 287 21.04 4.73 -1.76
C TYR A 287 21.40 3.46 -2.53
N ARG A 288 22.43 2.73 -2.06
CA ARG A 288 22.93 1.49 -2.69
C ARG A 288 23.17 1.65 -4.20
N ASN A 289 23.96 2.66 -4.54
CA ASN A 289 24.48 2.96 -5.87
C ASN A 289 26.01 3.17 -5.81
N ASP A 290 26.61 3.61 -6.90
CA ASP A 290 28.05 3.89 -7.01
C ASP A 290 28.39 5.40 -7.05
N LEU A 291 27.49 6.27 -6.56
CA LEU A 291 27.62 7.73 -6.67
C LEU A 291 28.87 8.25 -5.97
N LYS A 292 29.69 9.05 -6.67
CA LYS A 292 30.90 9.68 -6.10
C LYS A 292 30.68 11.09 -5.57
N SER A 293 29.65 11.73 -6.09
CA SER A 293 29.20 13.07 -5.72
C SER A 293 27.70 13.13 -5.90
N LEU A 294 27.05 13.96 -5.10
CA LEU A 294 25.64 14.26 -5.19
C LEU A 294 25.47 15.75 -4.87
N ASP A 295 24.87 16.49 -5.80
CA ASP A 295 24.53 17.91 -5.63
C ASP A 295 23.02 18.04 -5.48
N VAL A 296 22.59 18.50 -4.31
CA VAL A 296 21.17 18.73 -3.96
C VAL A 296 20.88 20.22 -3.72
N SER A 297 21.79 21.10 -4.13
CA SER A 297 21.72 22.54 -3.82
C SER A 297 20.52 23.26 -4.45
N ASN A 298 19.97 22.71 -5.55
CA ASN A 298 18.79 23.25 -6.23
C ASN A 298 17.46 22.69 -5.68
N ASN A 299 17.49 21.65 -4.85
CA ASN A 299 16.30 20.99 -4.31
C ASN A 299 15.96 21.57 -2.91
N GLN A 300 15.67 22.87 -2.84
CA GLN A 300 15.50 23.57 -1.56
C GLN A 300 14.30 23.05 -0.74
N GLY A 301 13.30 22.47 -1.43
CA GLY A 301 12.13 21.82 -0.82
C GLY A 301 12.36 20.40 -0.33
N LEU A 302 13.59 19.86 -0.45
CA LEU A 302 13.91 18.48 -0.07
C LEU A 302 13.69 18.25 1.43
N LYS A 303 12.84 17.27 1.75
CA LYS A 303 12.48 16.85 3.11
C LYS A 303 13.18 15.57 3.51
N GLU A 304 13.32 14.65 2.56
CA GLU A 304 13.87 13.32 2.77
C GLU A 304 15.00 13.05 1.78
N LEU A 305 16.19 12.75 2.32
CA LEU A 305 17.36 12.38 1.53
C LEU A 305 17.98 11.08 2.05
N TYR A 306 17.84 10.01 1.28
CA TYR A 306 18.44 8.71 1.55
C TYR A 306 19.48 8.40 0.46
N CYS A 307 20.74 8.68 0.75
CA CYS A 307 21.89 8.50 -0.13
C CYS A 307 22.96 7.59 0.47
N TYR A 308 22.60 6.75 1.44
CA TYR A 308 23.51 5.83 2.11
C TYR A 308 24.07 4.75 1.17
N ASP A 309 25.16 4.11 1.58
CA ASP A 309 25.86 3.05 0.82
C ASP A 309 26.27 3.47 -0.60
N ASN A 310 26.71 4.72 -0.76
CA ASN A 310 27.33 5.26 -1.98
C ASN A 310 28.83 5.55 -1.76
N ASN A 311 29.52 6.08 -2.78
CA ASN A 311 30.94 6.44 -2.70
C ASN A 311 31.15 7.96 -2.46
N LEU A 312 30.22 8.65 -1.79
CA LEU A 312 30.28 10.09 -1.57
C LEU A 312 31.42 10.47 -0.63
N LYS A 313 32.27 11.42 -1.03
CA LYS A 313 33.35 11.95 -0.18
C LYS A 313 32.97 13.21 0.58
N THR A 314 32.01 13.93 0.04
CA THR A 314 31.44 15.16 0.59
C THR A 314 29.96 15.18 0.29
N LEU A 315 29.19 15.80 1.16
CA LEU A 315 27.77 16.06 0.96
C LEU A 315 27.47 17.43 1.56
N ASP A 316 26.93 18.34 0.75
CA ASP A 316 26.49 19.67 1.16
C ASP A 316 24.96 19.70 1.16
N VAL A 317 24.39 19.87 2.35
CA VAL A 317 22.93 19.99 2.56
C VAL A 317 22.53 21.37 3.05
N SER A 318 23.44 22.36 2.97
CA SER A 318 23.25 23.69 3.58
C SER A 318 22.10 24.51 2.99
N ASN A 319 21.65 24.16 1.78
CA ASN A 319 20.50 24.77 1.09
C ASN A 319 19.16 24.02 1.28
N ASN A 320 19.17 22.80 1.83
CA ASN A 320 17.98 21.98 2.02
C ASN A 320 17.36 22.25 3.40
N LEU A 321 16.81 23.44 3.58
CA LEU A 321 16.36 23.92 4.90
C LEU A 321 15.13 23.17 5.44
N GLU A 322 14.36 22.55 4.54
CA GLU A 322 13.16 21.75 4.86
C GLU A 322 13.48 20.29 5.23
N LEU A 323 14.75 19.90 5.25
CA LEU A 323 15.18 18.52 5.50
C LEU A 323 14.77 18.06 6.90
N THR A 324 13.97 16.98 6.97
CA THR A 324 13.54 16.32 8.20
C THR A 324 14.23 14.96 8.38
N HIS A 325 14.60 14.30 7.30
CA HIS A 325 15.28 13.00 7.30
C HIS A 325 16.52 13.04 6.41
N LEU A 326 17.66 12.67 6.99
CA LEU A 326 18.92 12.52 6.28
C LEU A 326 19.56 11.18 6.63
N SER A 327 19.65 10.28 5.64
CA SER A 327 20.44 9.05 5.73
C SER A 327 21.55 9.05 4.69
N CYS A 328 22.79 9.15 5.16
CA CYS A 328 24.00 9.19 4.35
C CYS A 328 25.12 8.29 4.91
N GLY A 329 24.76 7.31 5.74
CA GLY A 329 25.67 6.29 6.25
C GLY A 329 26.34 5.46 5.14
N GLY A 330 27.40 4.73 5.46
CA GLY A 330 28.05 3.85 4.46
C GLY A 330 28.71 4.56 3.27
N ASN A 331 28.90 5.88 3.36
CA ASN A 331 29.63 6.69 2.38
C ASN A 331 31.13 6.78 2.73
N MET A 332 31.86 7.78 2.21
CA MET A 332 33.25 8.10 2.57
C MET A 332 33.35 9.53 3.11
N LEU A 333 32.30 10.03 3.77
CA LEU A 333 32.24 11.38 4.32
C LEU A 333 33.19 11.51 5.52
N LYS A 334 34.00 12.57 5.53
CA LYS A 334 34.87 12.90 6.68
C LYS A 334 34.21 13.85 7.67
N THR A 335 33.32 14.68 7.17
CA THR A 335 32.59 15.71 7.91
C THR A 335 31.22 15.85 7.28
N LEU A 336 30.24 16.22 8.10
CA LEU A 336 28.91 16.57 7.65
C LEU A 336 28.46 17.79 8.47
N ASP A 337 28.15 18.89 7.79
CA ASP A 337 27.60 20.09 8.42
C ASP A 337 26.08 20.12 8.21
N VAL A 338 25.35 19.97 9.31
CA VAL A 338 23.88 20.05 9.35
C VAL A 338 23.38 21.25 10.16
N SER A 339 24.26 22.21 10.46
CA SER A 339 23.94 23.35 11.34
C SER A 339 22.79 24.24 10.82
N ARG A 340 22.54 24.21 9.51
CA ARG A 340 21.44 24.94 8.86
C ARG A 340 20.13 24.15 8.76
N ASN A 341 20.16 22.83 8.88
CA ASN A 341 19.02 21.93 8.70
C ASN A 341 18.26 21.76 10.03
N LYS A 342 17.66 22.86 10.51
CA LYS A 342 17.03 22.93 11.84
C LYS A 342 15.80 22.03 12.02
N ASN A 343 15.23 21.55 10.92
CA ASN A 343 14.04 20.70 10.90
C ASN A 343 14.38 19.20 10.97
N LEU A 344 15.67 18.82 11.02
CA LEU A 344 16.08 17.42 11.09
C LEU A 344 15.52 16.73 12.34
N ILE A 345 14.80 15.64 12.10
CA ILE A 345 14.24 14.74 13.10
C ILE A 345 15.09 13.47 13.14
N ILE A 346 15.50 12.97 11.97
CA ILE A 346 16.30 11.76 11.82
C ILE A 346 17.58 12.09 11.05
N LEU A 347 18.71 11.68 11.64
CA LEU A 347 20.02 11.77 11.03
C LEU A 347 20.74 10.43 11.21
N ASP A 348 20.94 9.70 10.12
CA ASP A 348 21.85 8.56 10.03
C ASP A 348 23.03 8.93 9.13
N TRP A 349 24.20 9.11 9.72
CA TRP A 349 25.44 9.37 8.98
C TRP A 349 26.58 8.44 9.43
N GLU A 350 26.23 7.40 10.20
CA GLU A 350 27.20 6.50 10.81
C GLU A 350 27.83 5.53 9.79
N ASN A 351 28.82 4.75 10.22
CA ASN A 351 29.44 3.68 9.41
C ASN A 351 30.12 4.17 8.10
N GLN A 352 30.72 5.36 8.10
CA GLN A 352 31.50 5.84 6.97
C GLN A 352 32.68 4.90 6.65
N ARG A 353 32.80 4.50 5.39
CA ARG A 353 33.85 3.65 4.84
C ARG A 353 35.20 4.38 4.88
N LYS A 354 36.24 3.66 5.31
CA LYS A 354 37.63 4.13 5.21
C LYS A 354 38.13 3.89 3.78
N GLU A 355 38.87 4.84 3.21
CA GLU A 355 39.54 4.63 1.91
C GLU A 355 40.51 3.45 2.02
N SER A 356 40.22 2.34 1.35
CA SER A 356 41.17 1.24 1.14
C SER A 356 41.73 1.32 -0.28
N SER A 357 43.06 1.33 -0.39
CA SER A 357 43.79 1.26 -1.66
C SER A 357 43.77 -0.18 -2.18
N GLY A 358 42.72 -0.57 -2.89
CA GLY A 358 42.66 -1.87 -3.55
C GLY A 358 41.24 -2.21 -3.98
N GLY A 359 40.99 -2.19 -5.28
CA GLY A 359 39.74 -2.65 -5.86
C GLY A 359 39.49 -4.12 -5.50
N ASN A 360 38.35 -4.37 -4.87
CA ASN A 360 37.68 -5.66 -4.86
C ASN A 360 36.19 -5.35 -4.87
N SER A 361 35.44 -6.06 -5.71
CA SER A 361 33.98 -6.14 -5.59
C SER A 361 33.67 -6.62 -4.17
N TYR A 362 33.00 -5.80 -3.38
CA TYR A 362 32.60 -6.19 -2.04
C TYR A 362 31.18 -6.71 -2.07
N THR A 363 31.06 -7.97 -1.64
CA THR A 363 29.85 -8.54 -1.06
C THR A 363 29.45 -7.72 0.17
N PRO A 364 28.14 -7.47 0.41
CA PRO A 364 27.65 -6.71 1.55
C PRO A 364 28.22 -7.24 2.87
N VAL A 365 28.57 -6.34 3.79
CA VAL A 365 28.80 -6.72 5.19
C VAL A 365 27.43 -7.05 5.78
N PRO A 366 27.20 -8.25 6.34
CA PRO A 366 25.88 -8.62 6.88
C PRO A 366 25.44 -7.63 7.96
N ILE A 367 24.21 -7.13 7.87
CA ILE A 367 23.61 -6.36 8.96
C ILE A 367 23.46 -7.30 10.16
N VAL A 368 24.08 -6.93 11.28
CA VAL A 368 23.89 -7.65 12.55
C VAL A 368 22.64 -7.10 13.23
N THR A 369 21.55 -7.86 13.16
CA THR A 369 20.30 -7.53 13.84
C THR A 369 20.48 -7.51 15.36
N LYS A 370 20.10 -6.42 16.02
CA LYS A 370 20.12 -6.32 17.49
C LYS A 370 18.77 -6.66 18.10
N THR A 371 18.77 -7.47 19.15
CA THR A 371 17.58 -7.84 19.89
C THR A 371 17.36 -6.89 21.08
N ASN A 372 16.17 -6.30 21.18
CA ASN A 372 15.75 -5.41 22.27
C ASN A 372 14.44 -5.90 22.91
N TYR A 373 14.15 -5.41 24.12
CA TYR A 373 12.97 -5.81 24.89
C TYR A 373 12.33 -4.61 25.59
N LEU A 374 11.06 -4.34 25.26
CA LEU A 374 10.20 -3.42 26.00
C LEU A 374 9.06 -4.24 26.62
N VAL A 375 9.44 -5.12 27.55
CA VAL A 375 8.54 -6.07 28.21
C VAL A 375 8.40 -5.70 29.68
N GLY A 376 7.22 -5.25 30.08
CA GLY A 376 6.89 -4.97 31.48
C GLY A 376 6.36 -6.18 32.24
N SER A 377 6.21 -6.05 33.56
CA SER A 377 5.53 -7.08 34.38
C SER A 377 4.03 -7.20 34.06
N ASP A 378 3.44 -6.13 33.53
CA ASP A 378 2.07 -6.05 33.04
C ASP A 378 1.98 -5.00 31.91
N ARG A 379 0.77 -4.79 31.37
CA ARG A 379 0.54 -3.81 30.29
C ARG A 379 0.86 -2.36 30.67
N TYR A 380 0.72 -2.00 31.96
CA TYR A 380 1.04 -0.65 32.42
C TYR A 380 2.55 -0.44 32.41
N ASP A 381 3.31 -1.37 32.97
CA ASP A 381 4.79 -1.31 32.93
C ASP A 381 5.32 -1.37 31.49
N THR A 382 4.71 -2.18 30.61
CA THR A 382 5.05 -2.20 29.17
C THR A 382 4.84 -0.82 28.53
N SER A 383 3.69 -0.17 28.75
CA SER A 383 3.43 1.19 28.24
C SER A 383 4.43 2.23 28.78
N VAL A 384 4.85 2.11 30.04
CA VAL A 384 5.88 2.96 30.65
C VAL A 384 7.24 2.73 30.02
N LYS A 385 7.61 1.49 29.68
CA LYS A 385 8.88 1.19 28.98
C LYS A 385 8.89 1.75 27.57
N ILE A 386 7.78 1.63 26.84
CA ILE A 386 7.62 2.27 25.52
C ILE A 386 7.76 3.79 25.63
N SER A 387 7.14 4.40 26.65
CA SER A 387 7.25 5.83 26.92
C SER A 387 8.70 6.27 27.18
N LYS A 388 9.44 5.53 28.01
CA LYS A 388 10.86 5.82 28.29
C LYS A 388 11.76 5.67 27.09
N GLU A 389 11.48 4.72 26.21
CA GLU A 389 12.24 4.55 24.96
C GLU A 389 12.00 5.72 23.99
N GLY A 390 10.76 6.20 23.89
CA GLY A 390 10.40 7.22 22.91
C GLY A 390 10.53 8.67 23.39
N TRP A 391 10.51 8.94 24.70
CA TRP A 391 10.38 10.29 25.25
C TRP A 391 11.16 10.50 26.54
N ASP A 392 12.11 11.44 26.52
CA ASP A 392 12.74 11.93 27.74
C ASP A 392 11.80 12.84 28.55
N ASN A 393 11.17 13.80 27.87
CA ASN A 393 10.19 14.76 28.42
C ASN A 393 9.19 15.18 27.33
N VAL A 394 7.91 15.37 27.69
CA VAL A 394 6.85 15.79 26.77
C VAL A 394 5.70 16.45 27.53
N ASP A 395 5.13 17.51 26.96
CA ASP A 395 3.99 18.22 27.54
C ASP A 395 2.65 17.43 27.47
N ASN A 396 2.54 16.41 26.61
CA ASN A 396 1.27 15.75 26.30
C ASN A 396 1.36 14.24 26.57
N VAL A 397 0.34 13.67 27.20
CA VAL A 397 0.13 12.23 27.36
C VAL A 397 -1.27 11.87 26.86
N VAL A 398 -1.39 10.76 26.14
CA VAL A 398 -2.69 10.16 25.83
C VAL A 398 -2.95 9.05 26.86
N LEU A 399 -4.09 9.13 27.53
CA LEU A 399 -4.49 8.17 28.56
C LEU A 399 -5.72 7.38 28.09
N ILE A 400 -5.59 6.06 28.06
CA ILE A 400 -6.65 5.15 27.63
C ILE A 400 -6.92 4.08 28.67
N ASN A 401 -8.12 3.50 28.67
CA ASN A 401 -8.39 2.35 29.53
C ASN A 401 -7.72 1.09 28.98
N SER A 402 -6.97 0.41 29.84
CA SER A 402 -6.24 -0.82 29.54
C SER A 402 -7.12 -1.99 29.06
N SER A 403 -8.42 -1.93 29.33
CA SER A 403 -9.42 -2.98 29.06
C SER A 403 -10.52 -2.53 28.10
N SER A 404 -10.53 -1.25 27.69
CA SER A 404 -11.49 -0.70 26.71
C SER A 404 -10.75 -0.28 25.45
N ILE A 405 -10.20 -1.28 24.76
CA ILE A 405 -9.41 -1.09 23.54
C ILE A 405 -10.22 -0.50 22.38
N PRO A 406 -11.49 -0.90 22.15
CA PRO A 406 -12.23 -0.41 20.99
C PRO A 406 -12.39 1.12 20.93
N ASP A 407 -12.53 1.78 22.08
CA ASP A 407 -12.62 3.25 22.16
C ASP A 407 -11.30 3.95 21.80
N ALA A 408 -10.18 3.23 21.89
CA ALA A 408 -8.83 3.76 21.74
C ALA A 408 -8.16 3.39 20.41
N LEU A 409 -8.78 2.53 19.58
CA LEU A 409 -8.17 2.02 18.33
C LEU A 409 -7.67 3.13 17.40
N SER A 410 -8.38 4.24 17.36
CA SER A 410 -8.04 5.39 16.52
C SER A 410 -7.08 6.39 17.17
N ALA A 411 -6.62 6.12 18.40
CA ALA A 411 -5.85 7.08 19.19
C ALA A 411 -4.38 7.19 18.76
N THR A 412 -3.78 6.12 18.22
CA THR A 412 -2.36 6.09 17.83
C THR A 412 -1.93 7.23 16.91
N PRO A 413 -2.61 7.52 15.77
CA PRO A 413 -2.23 8.64 14.92
C PRO A 413 -2.38 10.00 15.60
N PHE A 414 -3.45 10.18 16.41
CA PHE A 414 -3.64 11.39 17.20
C PHE A 414 -2.54 11.58 18.25
N ALA A 415 -2.18 10.53 18.99
CA ALA A 415 -1.13 10.55 19.99
C ALA A 415 0.21 10.96 19.37
N LYS A 416 0.56 10.37 18.22
CA LYS A 416 1.75 10.75 17.46
C LYS A 416 1.71 12.22 17.01
N ALA A 417 0.58 12.70 16.50
CA ALA A 417 0.42 14.10 16.11
C ALA A 417 0.55 15.09 17.28
N LYS A 418 0.21 14.67 18.51
CA LYS A 418 0.46 15.43 19.74
C LYS A 418 1.85 15.22 20.35
N ASN A 419 2.70 14.43 19.70
CA ASN A 419 3.98 13.96 20.22
C ASN A 419 3.85 13.29 21.60
N ALA A 420 2.76 12.58 21.86
CA ALA A 420 2.40 12.06 23.17
C ALA A 420 2.52 10.53 23.23
N PRO A 421 3.14 9.92 24.27
CA PRO A 421 3.01 8.49 24.50
C PRO A 421 1.57 8.14 24.89
N ILE A 422 1.18 6.89 24.61
CA ILE A 422 -0.04 6.29 25.16
C ILE A 422 0.32 5.59 26.47
N LEU A 423 -0.32 6.01 27.56
CA LEU A 423 -0.27 5.35 28.86
C LEU A 423 -1.64 4.79 29.22
N LEU A 424 -1.66 3.84 30.16
CA LEU A 424 -2.84 3.05 30.47
C LEU A 424 -3.40 3.36 31.86
N THR A 425 -4.72 3.34 31.99
CA THR A 425 -5.43 3.42 33.28
C THR A 425 -6.47 2.30 33.39
N GLN A 426 -6.95 2.02 34.60
CA GLN A 426 -8.22 1.31 34.78
C GLN A 426 -9.38 2.31 34.71
N THR A 427 -10.61 1.79 34.68
CA THR A 427 -11.82 2.62 34.62
C THR A 427 -11.87 3.66 35.74
N ASN A 428 -11.60 3.24 36.98
CA ASN A 428 -11.73 4.07 38.18
C ASN A 428 -10.45 4.11 39.03
N SER A 429 -9.32 3.63 38.51
CA SER A 429 -8.03 3.68 39.21
C SER A 429 -6.87 3.96 38.26
N LEU A 430 -6.08 4.98 38.59
CA LEU A 430 -4.82 5.28 37.93
C LEU A 430 -3.71 4.56 38.69
N ASN A 431 -3.02 3.63 38.04
CA ASN A 431 -1.97 2.88 38.71
C ASN A 431 -0.73 3.76 38.95
N GLN A 432 0.03 3.44 40.01
CA GLN A 432 1.18 4.24 40.41
C GLN A 432 2.27 4.33 39.33
N LEU A 433 2.45 3.28 38.52
CA LEU A 433 3.44 3.31 37.43
C LEU A 433 3.10 4.38 36.40
N THR A 434 1.83 4.48 36.00
CA THR A 434 1.37 5.50 35.05
C THR A 434 1.46 6.89 35.65
N GLU A 435 1.06 7.08 36.91
CA GLU A 435 1.17 8.38 37.59
C GLU A 435 2.64 8.85 37.67
N ASN A 436 3.55 7.94 38.02
CA ASN A 436 4.97 8.23 38.09
C ASN A 436 5.54 8.56 36.71
N GLU A 437 5.09 7.88 35.67
CA GLU A 437 5.53 8.14 34.31
C GLU A 437 5.01 9.48 33.77
N ILE A 438 3.76 9.85 34.04
CA ILE A 438 3.21 11.19 33.76
C ILE A 438 4.09 12.26 34.42
N SER A 439 4.49 12.02 35.67
CA SER A 439 5.36 12.94 36.43
C SER A 439 6.78 12.99 35.85
N ARG A 440 7.36 11.85 35.47
CA ARG A 440 8.70 11.75 34.85
C ARG A 440 8.76 12.51 33.54
N LEU A 441 7.73 12.38 32.71
CA LEU A 441 7.60 13.05 31.42
C LEU A 441 7.45 14.57 31.53
N GLY A 442 7.16 15.10 32.73
CA GLY A 442 6.85 16.52 32.90
C GLY A 442 5.56 16.95 32.19
N ALA A 443 4.62 16.02 32.02
CA ALA A 443 3.41 16.25 31.25
C ALA A 443 2.54 17.34 31.87
N LYS A 444 1.91 18.14 31.01
CA LYS A 444 1.01 19.24 31.38
C LYS A 444 -0.42 18.95 30.93
N ASN A 445 -0.58 18.26 29.80
CA ASN A 445 -1.86 17.94 29.20
C ASN A 445 -2.06 16.43 29.17
N ILE A 446 -3.20 15.98 29.67
CA ILE A 446 -3.66 14.59 29.55
C ILE A 446 -4.86 14.55 28.62
N TYR A 447 -4.73 13.82 27.51
CA TYR A 447 -5.80 13.53 26.58
C TYR A 447 -6.44 12.20 26.95
N ILE A 448 -7.62 12.23 27.55
CA ILE A 448 -8.36 11.01 27.88
C ILE A 448 -9.17 10.59 26.66
N ILE A 449 -8.95 9.37 26.16
CA ILE A 449 -9.72 8.82 25.03
C ILE A 449 -10.78 7.86 25.58
N GLY A 450 -12.03 8.08 25.17
CA GLY A 450 -13.17 7.28 25.60
C GLY A 450 -14.05 7.97 26.64
N GLY A 451 -15.32 7.54 26.69
CA GLY A 451 -16.34 8.12 27.56
C GLY A 451 -16.11 7.78 29.04
N PHE A 452 -17.02 8.24 29.90
CA PHE A 452 -16.92 8.01 31.35
C PHE A 452 -17.03 6.53 31.76
N ASN A 453 -17.65 5.68 30.93
CA ASN A 453 -17.68 4.23 31.15
C ASN A 453 -16.30 3.58 30.94
N SER A 454 -15.47 4.19 30.08
CA SER A 454 -14.10 3.75 29.82
C SER A 454 -13.12 4.39 30.79
N VAL A 455 -13.18 5.69 31.03
CA VAL A 455 -12.34 6.36 32.04
C VAL A 455 -13.22 7.26 32.88
N ASP A 456 -13.49 6.85 34.10
CA ASP A 456 -14.42 7.49 35.03
C ASP A 456 -14.01 8.94 35.35
N ALA A 457 -15.01 9.75 35.73
CA ALA A 457 -14.79 11.15 36.08
C ALA A 457 -13.87 11.33 37.31
N SER A 458 -13.75 10.31 38.17
CA SER A 458 -12.82 10.31 39.30
C SER A 458 -11.35 10.41 38.87
N ILE A 459 -10.95 9.77 37.76
CA ILE A 459 -9.59 9.84 37.22
C ILE A 459 -9.29 11.24 36.68
N GLU A 460 -10.25 11.81 35.95
CA GLU A 460 -10.15 13.18 35.46
C GLU A 460 -10.04 14.19 36.61
N SER A 461 -10.85 14.02 37.66
CA SER A 461 -10.81 14.89 38.85
C SER A 461 -9.48 14.76 39.58
N TYR A 462 -9.01 13.53 39.78
CA TYR A 462 -7.72 13.24 40.41
C TYR A 462 -6.54 13.90 39.68
N LEU A 463 -6.51 13.81 38.34
CA LEU A 463 -5.44 14.42 37.55
C LEU A 463 -5.54 15.96 37.52
N LYS A 464 -6.76 16.54 37.52
CA LYS A 464 -6.95 18.00 37.65
C LYS A 464 -6.44 18.53 39.00
N ASP A 465 -6.70 17.81 40.08
CA ASP A 465 -6.23 18.19 41.43
C ASP A 465 -4.70 18.18 41.54
N LYS A 466 -4.02 17.42 40.66
CA LYS A 466 -2.56 17.43 40.48
C LYS A 466 -2.04 18.58 39.61
N GLY A 467 -2.93 19.46 39.14
CA GLY A 467 -2.59 20.63 38.32
C GLY A 467 -2.42 20.35 36.83
N LEU A 468 -2.89 19.19 36.35
CA LEU A 468 -2.82 18.82 34.93
C LEU A 468 -4.05 19.33 34.18
N ASN A 469 -3.84 19.77 32.94
CA ASN A 469 -4.92 20.11 32.03
C ASN A 469 -5.49 18.85 31.38
N ILE A 470 -6.79 18.61 31.53
CA ILE A 470 -7.42 17.38 31.02
C ILE A 470 -8.33 17.71 29.84
N ILE A 471 -8.12 17.00 28.73
CA ILE A 471 -8.90 17.11 27.50
C ILE A 471 -9.48 15.73 27.22
N ARG A 472 -10.79 15.56 27.36
CA ARG A 472 -11.45 14.30 27.01
C ARG A 472 -11.92 14.34 25.56
N ILE A 473 -11.53 13.33 24.79
CA ILE A 473 -12.01 13.09 23.43
C ILE A 473 -12.83 11.80 23.46
N SER A 474 -14.15 11.96 23.42
CA SER A 474 -15.08 10.83 23.49
C SER A 474 -16.31 11.07 22.66
N GLY A 475 -16.75 10.02 21.99
CA GLY A 475 -18.03 9.93 21.30
C GLY A 475 -19.15 9.36 22.16
N ASN A 476 -20.34 9.26 21.58
CA ASN A 476 -21.42 8.41 22.13
C ASN A 476 -21.03 6.93 22.10
N ASP A 477 -20.20 6.54 21.13
CA ASP A 477 -19.65 5.20 20.92
C ASP A 477 -18.22 5.31 20.32
N ARG A 478 -17.64 4.15 19.98
CA ARG A 478 -16.29 4.07 19.38
C ARG A 478 -16.22 4.71 17.99
N TYR A 479 -17.31 4.70 17.23
CA TYR A 479 -17.37 5.27 15.88
C TYR A 479 -17.34 6.80 15.95
N ASP A 480 -18.19 7.42 16.79
CA ASP A 480 -18.15 8.87 17.04
C ASP A 480 -16.82 9.31 17.68
N THR A 481 -16.22 8.47 18.53
CA THR A 481 -14.88 8.72 19.08
C THR A 481 -13.83 8.78 17.95
N SER A 482 -13.88 7.85 16.99
CA SER A 482 -12.98 7.85 15.83
C SER A 482 -13.14 9.10 14.96
N ILE A 483 -14.37 9.58 14.73
CA ILE A 483 -14.64 10.83 14.00
C ILE A 483 -14.08 12.04 14.75
N LYS A 484 -14.23 12.10 16.08
CA LYS A 484 -13.69 13.21 16.88
C LYS A 484 -12.17 13.25 16.86
N LEU A 485 -11.52 12.09 16.97
CA LEU A 485 -10.07 11.96 16.82
C LEU A 485 -9.60 12.40 15.42
N ALA A 486 -10.33 12.02 14.38
CA ALA A 486 -10.02 12.45 13.02
C ALA A 486 -10.17 13.97 12.81
N LYS A 487 -11.21 14.58 13.38
CA LYS A 487 -11.37 16.05 13.37
C LYS A 487 -10.24 16.76 14.12
N GLU A 488 -9.78 16.19 15.24
CA GLU A 488 -8.64 16.71 15.99
C GLU A 488 -7.32 16.58 15.22
N LEU A 489 -7.13 15.46 14.50
CA LEU A 489 -5.97 15.23 13.63
C LEU A 489 -5.98 16.18 12.42
N ASN A 490 -7.17 16.53 11.93
CA ASN A 490 -7.38 17.35 10.74
C ASN A 490 -7.74 18.82 11.01
N LYS A 491 -7.28 19.41 12.13
CA LYS A 491 -7.57 20.84 12.43
C LYS A 491 -7.05 21.83 11.39
N GLU A 492 -6.08 21.43 10.56
CA GLU A 492 -5.58 22.23 9.44
C GLU A 492 -6.34 22.03 8.12
N ASN A 493 -7.37 21.19 8.10
CA ASN A 493 -8.20 20.89 6.93
C ASN A 493 -7.43 20.29 5.73
N LYS A 494 -6.39 19.49 5.98
CA LYS A 494 -5.50 18.85 4.99
C LYS A 494 -5.66 17.33 4.92
N LEU A 495 -6.84 16.81 5.23
CA LEU A 495 -7.11 15.38 5.12
C LEU A 495 -7.05 14.97 3.65
N SER A 496 -6.07 14.12 3.32
CA SER A 496 -5.84 13.59 1.97
C SER A 496 -5.79 12.07 1.92
N LYS A 497 -5.49 11.42 3.06
CA LYS A 497 -5.49 9.96 3.21
C LYS A 497 -6.28 9.57 4.45
N LEU A 498 -7.02 8.46 4.40
CA LEU A 498 -7.74 7.92 5.56
C LEU A 498 -7.69 6.39 5.58
N VAL A 499 -7.94 5.83 6.76
CA VAL A 499 -8.07 4.39 6.97
C VAL A 499 -9.47 4.09 7.49
N LEU A 500 -10.14 3.10 6.93
CA LEU A 500 -11.41 2.58 7.37
C LEU A 500 -11.26 1.13 7.83
N VAL A 501 -11.82 0.82 9.00
CA VAL A 501 -11.83 -0.54 9.56
C VAL A 501 -13.19 -0.83 10.18
N ASN A 502 -13.61 -2.10 10.17
CA ASN A 502 -14.77 -2.52 10.93
C ASN A 502 -14.50 -2.43 12.45
N GLY A 503 -15.28 -1.62 13.16
CA GLY A 503 -15.07 -1.31 14.56
C GLY A 503 -15.50 -2.41 15.55
N GLU A 504 -16.09 -3.52 15.09
CA GLU A 504 -16.48 -4.65 15.94
C GLU A 504 -15.60 -5.88 15.72
N LYS A 505 -15.40 -6.27 14.47
CA LYS A 505 -14.67 -7.51 14.12
C LYS A 505 -13.23 -7.24 13.66
N GLY A 506 -12.90 -6.00 13.29
CA GLY A 506 -11.63 -5.60 12.69
C GLY A 506 -10.64 -4.95 13.66
N LEU A 507 -10.71 -5.19 14.96
CA LEU A 507 -9.87 -4.48 15.93
C LEU A 507 -8.37 -4.68 15.68
N ALA A 508 -7.95 -5.90 15.30
CA ALA A 508 -6.57 -6.19 14.94
C ALA A 508 -6.14 -5.52 13.61
N ASP A 509 -7.09 -5.28 12.70
CA ASP A 509 -6.85 -4.57 11.44
C ASP A 509 -6.59 -3.08 11.72
N ALA A 510 -7.34 -2.49 12.65
CA ALA A 510 -7.11 -1.11 13.11
C ALA A 510 -5.74 -0.95 13.76
N VAL A 511 -5.35 -1.89 14.63
CA VAL A 511 -4.03 -1.88 15.27
C VAL A 511 -2.91 -2.10 14.25
N SER A 512 -3.11 -2.95 13.24
CA SER A 512 -2.14 -3.16 12.16
C SER A 512 -1.81 -1.87 11.42
N MET A 513 -2.79 -0.97 11.29
CA MET A 513 -2.61 0.34 10.67
C MET A 513 -2.06 1.41 11.62
N GLY A 514 -1.92 1.12 12.92
CA GLY A 514 -1.60 2.13 13.93
C GLY A 514 -0.28 2.87 13.66
N ALA A 515 0.81 2.14 13.40
CA ALA A 515 2.13 2.72 13.18
C ALA A 515 2.22 3.53 11.89
N ILE A 516 1.72 2.98 10.78
CA ILE A 516 1.73 3.68 9.50
C ILE A 516 0.78 4.88 9.50
N SER A 517 -0.39 4.77 10.14
CA SER A 517 -1.32 5.89 10.30
C SER A 517 -0.70 7.01 11.14
N ALA A 518 0.11 6.65 12.15
CA ALA A 518 0.88 7.61 12.94
C ALA A 518 2.00 8.28 12.14
N LYS A 519 2.71 7.54 11.27
CA LYS A 519 3.73 8.08 10.36
C LYS A 519 3.10 9.08 9.36
N GLU A 520 2.07 8.63 8.64
CA GLU A 520 1.44 9.35 7.52
C GLU A 520 0.35 10.33 7.95
N LYS A 521 0.08 10.46 9.26
CA LYS A 521 -1.02 11.27 9.83
C LYS A 521 -2.40 10.90 9.25
N MET A 522 -2.64 9.62 9.01
CA MET A 522 -3.93 9.13 8.54
C MET A 522 -4.87 8.91 9.74
N PRO A 523 -6.11 9.44 9.73
CA PRO A 523 -7.09 9.04 10.71
C PRO A 523 -7.53 7.60 10.46
N ILE A 524 -7.69 6.85 11.54
CA ILE A 524 -8.35 5.53 11.53
C ILE A 524 -9.81 5.75 11.91
N LEU A 525 -10.71 5.50 10.97
CA LEU A 525 -12.15 5.62 11.10
C LEU A 525 -12.76 4.23 11.26
N LEU A 526 -13.77 4.13 12.12
CA LEU A 526 -14.41 2.86 12.44
C LEU A 526 -15.85 2.85 11.90
N THR A 527 -16.23 1.77 11.20
CA THR A 527 -17.62 1.48 10.86
C THR A 527 -18.30 0.62 11.91
N ASN A 528 -19.62 0.72 11.99
CA ASN A 528 -20.44 -0.10 12.87
C ASN A 528 -20.87 -1.40 12.19
N GLU A 529 -21.64 -2.24 12.89
CA GLU A 529 -22.09 -3.52 12.35
C GLU A 529 -22.88 -3.39 11.05
N ILE A 530 -23.59 -2.29 10.82
CA ILE A 530 -24.40 -2.07 9.61
C ILE A 530 -23.67 -1.24 8.55
N ASP A 531 -22.39 -0.93 8.77
CA ASP A 531 -21.58 -0.04 7.93
C ASP A 531 -22.23 1.32 7.62
N ASP A 532 -22.80 1.95 8.64
CA ASP A 532 -23.23 3.34 8.54
C ASP A 532 -22.02 4.25 8.34
N MET A 533 -21.95 4.84 7.15
CA MET A 533 -20.85 5.71 6.70
C MET A 533 -21.18 7.19 6.80
N LYS A 534 -22.39 7.58 7.24
CA LYS A 534 -22.86 8.95 7.13
C LYS A 534 -21.92 9.97 7.78
N ALA A 535 -21.45 9.70 9.00
CA ALA A 535 -20.54 10.60 9.70
C ALA A 535 -19.14 10.68 9.07
N ILE A 536 -18.73 9.62 8.37
CA ILE A 536 -17.46 9.54 7.65
C ILE A 536 -17.57 10.32 6.34
N GLU A 537 -18.65 10.12 5.58
CA GLU A 537 -18.97 10.87 4.37
C GLU A 537 -19.03 12.38 4.66
N GLU A 538 -19.70 12.79 5.74
CA GLU A 538 -19.74 14.19 6.18
C GLU A 538 -18.35 14.74 6.58
N LEU A 539 -17.45 13.90 7.10
CA LEU A 539 -16.09 14.30 7.47
C LEU A 539 -15.22 14.58 6.24
N ILE A 540 -15.40 13.79 5.19
CA ILE A 540 -14.60 13.86 3.95
C ILE A 540 -15.23 14.74 2.88
N ASP A 541 -16.48 15.18 3.07
CA ASP A 541 -17.13 16.09 2.13
C ASP A 541 -16.29 17.37 1.93
N ASN A 542 -16.14 17.76 0.66
CA ASN A 542 -15.28 18.86 0.22
C ASN A 542 -13.81 18.75 0.66
N LYS A 543 -13.28 17.54 0.89
CA LYS A 543 -11.85 17.27 1.08
C LYS A 543 -11.26 16.66 -0.19
N ASP A 544 -10.00 16.99 -0.47
CA ASP A 544 -9.23 16.38 -1.56
C ASP A 544 -8.59 15.08 -1.08
N ILE A 545 -9.45 14.07 -0.84
CA ILE A 545 -9.00 12.73 -0.48
C ILE A 545 -8.38 12.10 -1.72
N SER A 546 -7.08 11.82 -1.68
CA SER A 546 -6.34 11.15 -2.75
C SER A 546 -6.23 9.65 -2.55
N LYS A 547 -6.49 9.13 -1.35
CA LYS A 547 -6.43 7.70 -1.05
C LYS A 547 -7.26 7.31 0.17
N SER A 548 -8.04 6.24 0.06
CA SER A 548 -8.76 5.64 1.18
C SER A 548 -8.33 4.20 1.37
N TYR A 549 -7.84 3.82 2.54
CA TYR A 549 -7.45 2.44 2.82
C TYR A 549 -8.55 1.73 3.58
N VAL A 550 -9.13 0.68 3.02
CA VAL A 550 -10.09 -0.18 3.73
C VAL A 550 -9.35 -1.43 4.18
N VAL A 551 -9.25 -1.65 5.49
CA VAL A 551 -8.42 -2.72 6.05
C VAL A 551 -9.28 -3.78 6.71
N GLY A 552 -9.01 -5.03 6.37
CA GLY A 552 -9.85 -6.18 6.67
C GLY A 552 -10.60 -6.69 5.43
N GLY A 553 -10.89 -7.99 5.43
CA GLY A 553 -11.60 -8.64 4.32
C GLY A 553 -13.05 -8.17 4.19
N ASP A 554 -13.65 -8.36 3.02
CA ASP A 554 -15.04 -7.94 2.77
C ASP A 554 -16.06 -8.58 3.72
N SER A 555 -15.78 -9.77 4.25
CA SER A 555 -16.66 -10.45 5.22
C SER A 555 -16.84 -9.72 6.56
N LEU A 556 -15.99 -8.70 6.82
CA LEU A 556 -16.16 -7.82 7.97
C LEU A 556 -17.19 -6.72 7.72
N PHE A 557 -17.59 -6.49 6.47
CA PHE A 557 -18.52 -5.45 6.04
C PHE A 557 -19.81 -6.07 5.49
N ASN A 558 -20.95 -5.47 5.80
CA ASN A 558 -22.29 -5.81 5.32
C ASN A 558 -22.66 -5.07 4.02
N GLU A 559 -21.96 -3.99 3.67
CA GLU A 559 -22.17 -3.23 2.43
C GLU A 559 -20.87 -3.04 1.63
N ASP A 560 -21.00 -2.75 0.33
CA ASP A 560 -19.85 -2.38 -0.49
C ASP A 560 -19.37 -0.97 -0.12
N ILE A 561 -18.28 -0.92 0.63
CA ILE A 561 -17.63 0.31 1.05
C ILE A 561 -16.96 1.04 -0.13
N GLY A 562 -16.62 0.31 -1.20
CA GLY A 562 -15.84 0.81 -2.33
C GLY A 562 -16.45 2.04 -3.00
N ASP A 563 -17.79 2.10 -3.09
CA ASP A 563 -18.51 3.20 -3.73
C ASP A 563 -18.74 4.41 -2.80
N LYS A 564 -18.48 4.26 -1.49
CA LYS A 564 -18.72 5.30 -0.48
C LYS A 564 -17.48 6.13 -0.15
N LEU A 565 -16.31 5.68 -0.58
CA LEU A 565 -15.03 6.35 -0.33
C LEU A 565 -14.30 6.62 -1.65
N PRO A 566 -13.61 7.77 -1.78
CA PRO A 566 -12.79 8.05 -2.96
C PRO A 566 -11.47 7.27 -2.92
N TYR A 567 -11.03 6.78 -4.10
CA TYR A 567 -9.73 6.14 -4.32
C TYR A 567 -9.40 5.02 -3.33
N VAL A 568 -10.29 4.03 -3.25
CA VAL A 568 -10.20 2.92 -2.29
C VAL A 568 -9.10 1.93 -2.67
N ILE A 569 -8.25 1.62 -1.69
CA ILE A 569 -7.31 0.50 -1.69
C ILE A 569 -7.68 -0.42 -0.54
N ARG A 570 -8.02 -1.68 -0.85
CA ARG A 570 -8.29 -2.69 0.17
C ARG A 570 -7.01 -3.44 0.54
N ILE A 571 -6.76 -3.62 1.84
CA ILE A 571 -5.67 -4.45 2.37
C ILE A 571 -6.25 -5.48 3.33
N SER A 572 -6.17 -6.76 2.97
CA SER A 572 -6.84 -7.87 3.65
C SER A 572 -6.04 -9.17 3.50
N GLY A 573 -6.02 -9.99 4.55
CA GLY A 573 -5.51 -11.36 4.53
C GLY A 573 -6.57 -12.36 5.01
N GLU A 574 -6.27 -13.65 4.93
CA GLU A 574 -7.13 -14.73 5.43
C GLU A 574 -7.36 -14.61 6.94
N ASP A 575 -6.39 -14.04 7.66
CA ASP A 575 -6.48 -13.78 9.08
C ASP A 575 -5.66 -12.54 9.49
N ARG A 576 -5.79 -12.15 10.76
CA ARG A 576 -5.14 -10.95 11.32
C ARG A 576 -3.62 -10.91 11.13
N ALA A 577 -2.93 -12.05 11.11
CA ALA A 577 -1.48 -12.08 10.94
C ALA A 577 -1.09 -11.86 9.47
N GLU A 578 -1.89 -12.38 8.53
CA GLU A 578 -1.70 -12.11 7.11
C GLU A 578 -2.11 -10.67 6.74
N THR A 579 -3.24 -10.15 7.24
CA THR A 579 -3.60 -8.73 7.05
C THR A 579 -2.47 -7.83 7.56
N ASN A 580 -1.97 -8.08 8.76
CA ASN A 580 -0.83 -7.34 9.31
C ASN A 580 0.43 -7.46 8.42
N SER A 581 0.72 -8.66 7.91
CA SER A 581 1.86 -8.86 6.99
C SER A 581 1.69 -8.06 5.70
N LYS A 582 0.50 -8.04 5.11
CA LYS A 582 0.20 -7.26 3.89
C LYS A 582 0.25 -5.76 4.13
N VAL A 583 -0.21 -5.29 5.28
CA VAL A 583 -0.04 -3.88 5.70
C VAL A 583 1.46 -3.54 5.76
N ILE A 584 2.27 -4.38 6.41
CA ILE A 584 3.71 -4.13 6.49
C ILE A 584 4.35 -4.18 5.09
N ASP A 585 4.00 -5.17 4.27
CA ASP A 585 4.57 -5.33 2.92
C ASP A 585 4.24 -4.16 2.01
N TYR A 586 3.02 -3.61 2.13
CA TYR A 586 2.53 -2.49 1.32
C TYR A 586 3.17 -1.15 1.70
N PHE A 587 3.40 -0.89 3.00
CA PHE A 587 3.82 0.43 3.48
C PHE A 587 5.30 0.54 3.88
N TYR A 588 5.99 -0.58 4.03
CA TYR A 588 7.40 -0.64 4.42
C TYR A 588 8.16 -1.45 3.37
N ASP A 589 8.31 -0.84 2.20
CA ASP A 589 8.98 -1.34 1.00
C ASP A 589 10.50 -1.39 1.11
N ASN A 590 11.10 -0.57 1.98
CA ASN A 590 12.53 -0.59 2.26
C ASN A 590 13.04 -2.00 2.63
N ASN A 591 14.08 -2.46 1.91
CA ASN A 591 14.73 -3.75 2.22
C ASN A 591 15.46 -3.75 3.56
N VAL A 592 15.83 -2.58 4.11
CA VAL A 592 16.46 -2.45 5.43
C VAL A 592 15.60 -1.56 6.31
N LEU A 593 15.06 -2.12 7.39
CA LEU A 593 14.23 -1.40 8.35
C LEU A 593 14.97 -1.17 9.68
N ASN A 594 14.72 -0.02 10.30
CA ASN A 594 15.41 0.35 11.54
C ASN A 594 15.03 -0.56 12.72
N ASN A 595 13.77 -0.98 12.80
CA ASN A 595 13.28 -1.87 13.83
C ASN A 595 12.10 -2.70 13.32
N LEU A 596 11.87 -3.86 13.94
CA LEU A 596 10.61 -4.61 13.85
C LEU A 596 10.06 -4.76 15.27
N TYR A 597 8.99 -4.02 15.58
CA TYR A 597 8.31 -4.17 16.87
C TYR A 597 7.38 -5.37 16.82
N ILE A 598 7.47 -6.26 17.79
CA ILE A 598 6.76 -7.54 17.77
C ILE A 598 5.83 -7.62 18.97
N ALA A 599 4.53 -7.59 18.72
CA ALA A 599 3.48 -7.51 19.74
C ALA A 599 2.40 -8.59 19.53
N LYS A 600 1.63 -8.89 20.57
CA LYS A 600 0.56 -9.91 20.50
C LYS A 600 -0.56 -9.46 19.56
N ASN A 601 -1.10 -10.40 18.79
CA ASN A 601 -2.16 -10.16 17.80
C ASN A 601 -3.58 -10.14 18.39
N GLY A 602 -3.74 -10.39 19.69
CA GLY A 602 -5.04 -10.42 20.38
C GLY A 602 -5.94 -11.62 20.04
N GLU A 603 -5.40 -12.72 19.50
CA GLU A 603 -6.19 -13.91 19.14
C GLU A 603 -6.70 -14.66 20.38
N ASN A 604 -5.89 -14.71 21.44
CA ASN A 604 -6.28 -15.34 22.71
C ASN A 604 -7.20 -14.43 23.54
N ARG A 605 -6.87 -13.14 23.61
CA ARG A 605 -7.67 -12.11 24.28
C ARG A 605 -7.52 -10.80 23.53
N GLU A 606 -8.65 -10.17 23.24
CA GLU A 606 -8.70 -8.92 22.48
C GLU A 606 -7.88 -7.80 23.13
N ASP A 607 -7.85 -7.75 24.46
CA ASP A 607 -7.12 -6.73 25.22
C ASP A 607 -5.59 -6.92 25.20
N ASP A 608 -5.07 -8.02 24.64
CA ASP A 608 -3.63 -8.17 24.36
C ASP A 608 -3.15 -7.24 23.21
N LEU A 609 -4.08 -6.67 22.43
CA LEU A 609 -3.76 -5.65 21.41
C LEU A 609 -3.25 -4.32 22.01
N VAL A 610 -3.43 -4.09 23.32
CA VAL A 610 -3.05 -2.84 23.98
C VAL A 610 -1.55 -2.52 23.88
N ASP A 611 -0.72 -3.57 23.87
CA ASP A 611 0.73 -3.48 23.76
C ASP A 611 1.11 -2.94 22.37
N ALA A 612 0.48 -3.48 21.32
CA ALA A 612 0.64 -3.05 19.94
C ALA A 612 0.10 -1.62 19.70
N LEU A 613 -1.05 -1.29 20.29
CA LEU A 613 -1.63 0.05 20.21
C LEU A 613 -0.70 1.11 20.85
N SER A 614 -0.11 0.78 22.00
CA SER A 614 0.81 1.66 22.73
C SER A 614 2.13 1.86 21.96
N VAL A 615 2.74 0.78 21.47
CA VAL A 615 4.01 0.88 20.72
C VAL A 615 3.80 1.50 19.33
N GLY A 616 2.59 1.45 18.77
CA GLY A 616 2.27 2.06 17.47
C GLY A 616 2.69 3.53 17.36
N VAL A 617 2.66 4.29 18.46
CA VAL A 617 3.12 5.69 18.48
C VAL A 617 4.64 5.79 18.32
N LEU A 618 5.37 4.96 19.05
CA LEU A 618 6.83 4.88 18.96
C LEU A 618 7.24 4.36 17.58
N ALA A 619 6.57 3.32 17.09
CA ALA A 619 6.77 2.73 15.78
C ALA A 619 6.53 3.74 14.64
N GLY A 620 5.45 4.54 14.71
CA GLY A 620 5.22 5.65 13.79
C GLY A 620 6.22 6.80 13.95
N LYS A 621 6.91 6.92 15.11
CA LYS A 621 7.99 7.89 15.34
C LYS A 621 9.33 7.43 14.76
N THR A 622 9.61 6.13 14.81
CA THR A 622 10.86 5.53 14.33
C THR A 622 10.71 4.90 12.94
N GLU A 623 9.58 5.17 12.27
CA GLU A 623 9.22 4.67 10.94
C GLU A 623 9.38 3.15 10.79
N SER A 624 9.03 2.44 11.84
CA SER A 624 9.22 1.00 11.94
C SER A 624 7.85 0.30 11.99
N PRO A 625 7.71 -0.89 11.39
CA PRO A 625 6.48 -1.64 11.45
C PRO A 625 6.24 -2.28 12.84
N VAL A 626 4.97 -2.58 13.11
CA VAL A 626 4.54 -3.42 14.23
C VAL A 626 3.98 -4.74 13.68
N LEU A 627 4.71 -5.83 13.90
CA LEU A 627 4.30 -7.18 13.56
C LEU A 627 3.43 -7.76 14.68
N LEU A 628 2.22 -8.17 14.33
CA LEU A 628 1.26 -8.80 15.23
C LEU A 628 1.38 -10.32 15.17
N VAL A 629 1.80 -10.94 16.27
CA VAL A 629 2.07 -12.39 16.34
C VAL A 629 1.16 -13.09 17.34
N GLY A 630 0.87 -14.36 17.08
CA GLY A 630 0.29 -15.28 18.06
C GLY A 630 1.40 -16.00 18.83
N ASP A 631 1.14 -17.24 19.27
CA ASP A 631 2.16 -18.09 19.93
C ASP A 631 3.35 -18.45 19.02
N GLY A 632 3.17 -18.41 17.70
CA GLY A 632 4.25 -18.60 16.71
C GLY A 632 4.01 -17.72 15.47
N ILE A 633 4.94 -17.76 14.52
CA ILE A 633 4.81 -17.02 13.25
C ILE A 633 4.24 -17.88 12.11
N LYS A 634 3.38 -17.27 11.30
CA LYS A 634 2.79 -17.89 10.10
C LYS A 634 3.70 -17.73 8.89
N ASP A 635 3.43 -18.49 7.81
CA ASP A 635 4.27 -18.49 6.62
C ASP A 635 4.30 -17.14 5.89
N SER A 636 3.19 -16.40 5.91
CA SER A 636 3.13 -15.01 5.42
C SER A 636 4.12 -14.10 6.16
N GLN A 637 4.21 -14.24 7.48
CA GLN A 637 5.14 -13.48 8.32
C GLN A 637 6.59 -13.91 8.10
N LYS A 638 6.85 -15.22 7.96
CA LYS A 638 8.20 -15.72 7.60
C LYS A 638 8.65 -15.15 6.25
N SER A 639 7.75 -15.15 5.26
CA SER A 639 8.03 -14.59 3.93
C SER A 639 8.35 -13.09 4.03
N LEU A 640 7.53 -12.33 4.77
CA LEU A 640 7.75 -10.91 5.03
C LEU A 640 9.13 -10.63 5.66
N ILE A 641 9.49 -11.41 6.68
CA ILE A 641 10.76 -11.26 7.42
C ILE A 641 11.94 -11.62 6.52
N ASN A 642 11.87 -12.72 5.78
CA ASN A 642 12.96 -13.17 4.90
C ASN A 642 13.22 -12.24 3.71
N LYS A 643 12.25 -11.39 3.35
CA LYS A 643 12.41 -10.38 2.28
C LYS A 643 13.17 -9.14 2.75
N ARG A 644 13.44 -8.98 4.06
CA ARG A 644 13.95 -7.73 4.64
C ARG A 644 15.04 -7.97 5.66
N GLU A 645 15.91 -6.99 5.80
CA GLU A 645 16.90 -6.90 6.87
C GLU A 645 16.42 -5.91 7.92
N PHE A 646 16.70 -6.20 9.20
CA PHE A 646 16.29 -5.35 10.31
C PHE A 646 17.50 -4.97 11.13
N ARG A 647 17.73 -3.67 11.38
CA ARG A 647 18.81 -3.23 12.28
C ARG A 647 18.52 -3.67 13.72
N ASN A 648 17.25 -3.68 14.10
CA ASN A 648 16.78 -4.11 15.40
C ASN A 648 15.51 -4.95 15.27
N ILE A 649 15.30 -5.86 16.22
CA ILE A 649 13.99 -6.43 16.52
C ILE A 649 13.68 -6.16 17.98
N THR A 650 12.44 -5.82 18.31
CA THR A 650 12.05 -5.43 19.67
C THR A 650 10.80 -6.16 20.12
N GLN A 651 10.91 -6.97 21.18
CA GLN A 651 9.75 -7.61 21.77
C GLN A 651 8.96 -6.61 22.61
N ILE A 652 7.65 -6.53 22.37
CA ILE A 652 6.73 -5.66 23.09
C ILE A 652 5.75 -6.49 23.91
N GLY A 653 5.77 -6.27 25.22
CA GLY A 653 4.96 -7.07 26.14
C GLY A 653 5.36 -8.56 26.16
N GLY A 654 4.77 -9.30 27.09
CA GLY A 654 5.05 -10.73 27.29
C GLY A 654 3.78 -11.54 27.55
N ASN A 655 3.98 -12.81 27.88
CA ASN A 655 2.98 -13.84 28.11
C ASN A 655 2.16 -14.17 26.85
N GLY A 656 2.82 -14.56 25.76
CA GLY A 656 2.15 -15.07 24.55
C GLY A 656 2.79 -14.71 23.21
N ASN A 657 3.96 -14.08 23.20
CA ASN A 657 4.72 -13.75 21.97
C ASN A 657 6.19 -14.19 22.02
N GLU A 658 6.65 -14.81 23.10
CA GLU A 658 8.06 -15.19 23.33
C GLU A 658 8.55 -16.21 22.31
N LYS A 659 7.70 -17.20 22.01
CA LYS A 659 8.03 -18.24 21.04
C LYS A 659 8.08 -17.66 19.62
N ALA A 660 7.08 -16.89 19.21
CA ALA A 660 7.12 -16.14 17.95
C ALA A 660 8.35 -15.22 17.86
N PHE A 661 8.68 -14.48 18.91
CA PHE A 661 9.87 -13.62 18.95
C PHE A 661 11.16 -14.42 18.79
N SER A 662 11.26 -15.60 19.43
CA SER A 662 12.41 -16.49 19.30
C SER A 662 12.53 -17.07 17.89
N GLU A 663 11.41 -17.40 17.25
CA GLU A 663 11.36 -17.83 15.84
C GLU A 663 11.87 -16.71 14.90
N ILE A 664 11.43 -15.47 15.12
CA ILE A 664 11.88 -14.29 14.36
C ILE A 664 13.36 -14.03 14.58
N GLU A 665 13.84 -14.07 15.83
CA GLU A 665 15.24 -13.86 16.15
C GLU A 665 16.15 -14.86 15.41
N ASN A 666 15.69 -16.09 15.19
CA ASN A 666 16.42 -17.08 14.42
C ASN A 666 16.38 -16.85 12.90
N LEU A 667 15.37 -16.15 12.38
CA LEU A 667 15.28 -15.82 10.95
C LEU A 667 16.15 -14.62 10.55
N VAL A 668 16.40 -13.70 11.49
CA VAL A 668 17.13 -12.44 11.23
C VAL A 668 18.60 -12.48 11.69
N LYS A 669 19.06 -13.63 12.18
CA LYS A 669 20.46 -13.96 12.48
C LYS A 669 21.12 -14.56 11.25
#